data_AF-A0A2V7I7C3-F1
#
_entry.id   AF-A0A2V7I7C3-F1
#
_cell.length_a   1.000
_cell.length_b   1.000
_cell.length_c   1.000
_cell.angle_alpha   90.00
_cell.angle_beta   90.00
_cell.angle_gamma   90.00
#
_symmetry.space_group_name_H-M   'P 1'
#
loop_
_entity.id
_entity.type
_entity.pdbx_description
1 polymer ?
#
loop_
_entity_poly.entity_id
_entity_poly.type
_entity_poly.pdbx_seq_one_letter_code
_entity_poly.pdbx_strand_id
1 'polypeptide(L)'
;MTIPPHGGKLIDRVLHGEAREEAIGRAPSLRRIALNARTMSDLELIAVGAYSPLQGFLGEADYRSVIHDMRLAGGLAWPLPITLAVRRSAADALREGEDVALVSPWEELLGILHLEERFPYDGREEARLVYGTEDPRHPGAEYQLTRGEVLLGGTVDLVSRPPLKGFEPYRLDPADTRAQFQALGWRTVVGFQSQQPIHRAHEYIQKCALEPLDGLLIHPLVGKTKLDELASEVRVRCYQVLVEQYYPKDRVILAVFPGAMRYAGPRETLFQALVRKNYGCTHFIVGREYAAIETASAPLTVDEIFRRFAPEALGVIPLFFDETFYCRRCEAVTSPKTCPHAPSARMALSGALIRELLGRGEMLPSEFARPEVAEILRNWVRGTEVEKPAPPPVKETKAQRAERLKGRLNPWEAYDEIVRFAREGFQAIPAEWLNTYFRWWGVYTQGDGIGAVGGKGGEGKAVPHFMVRIRIPNGFLASHQLRTIADLAEKHARGIADITVRQNIQLHWVRIEDLPEILQSLWRCGLNSMGSCGDVTRNITGCPLAGVDGDELVDASPLVQAATRMLNGNADFYNLPRKYKISITGCQAWCSYPEINDIGMTAIRHPETGEVGFSVRVGGGLSTEPHLAVRLDAFVHWNQVLPVVRGISELFRDSAVLRENREKARLKFLFLAHGWTAQRFQEELERRIGFHLDPAVHEDPPDDVYRDHVGIHDQKQAGYCHVGLPVLRGRLTPAQMRALADVADRYGSGELRTTSMQNILIPNVRRERAQALARGIEVAGLRLEGSPFWRGTIACTGTEFCKLALTETKNFARWLVEDLETRLPGFDQHVKIHVTGCPNSCGQHWIADIGIEGKKVKVEGQMVDAYYFCVGGGVGKHQAKARPIGYRIAAAEVPGAIERLLRVYLGDRRDGENFRQFSARHTDEALRAFLAWEPVAPVARDASPGRPPRDVDG
;
A
#
# COMPACT_ATOMS: atom_id res chain seq x y z
N MET A 1 -15.95 14.31 -24.52
CA MET A 1 -16.61 14.93 -23.34
C MET A 1 -17.95 14.26 -23.16
N THR A 2 -18.27 13.85 -21.93
CA THR A 2 -19.55 13.26 -21.54
C THR A 2 -20.68 14.30 -21.61
N ILE A 3 -21.92 13.83 -21.78
CA ILE A 3 -23.16 14.62 -21.73
C ILE A 3 -23.17 15.71 -20.63
N PRO A 4 -23.62 16.95 -20.92
CA PRO A 4 -23.77 17.99 -19.89
C PRO A 4 -24.74 17.55 -18.77
N PRO A 5 -24.49 17.94 -17.51
CA PRO A 5 -25.47 17.79 -16.43
C PRO A 5 -26.82 18.41 -16.78
N HIS A 6 -27.88 17.95 -16.15
CA HIS A 6 -29.20 18.54 -16.33
C HIS A 6 -29.22 19.98 -15.80
N GLY A 7 -29.68 20.93 -16.61
CA GLY A 7 -29.53 22.37 -16.35
C GLY A 7 -28.12 22.92 -16.62
N GLY A 8 -27.21 22.14 -17.20
CA GLY A 8 -25.91 22.59 -17.71
C GLY A 8 -24.77 22.64 -16.69
N LYS A 9 -25.08 22.67 -15.39
CA LYS A 9 -24.09 22.69 -14.29
C LYS A 9 -24.40 21.58 -13.28
N LEU A 10 -23.36 20.88 -12.86
CA LEU A 10 -23.46 19.94 -11.74
C LEU A 10 -23.40 20.74 -10.44
N ILE A 11 -24.41 20.60 -9.60
CA ILE A 11 -24.47 21.24 -8.30
C ILE A 11 -23.51 20.53 -7.34
N ASP A 12 -22.84 21.30 -6.49
CA ASP A 12 -22.06 20.82 -5.36
C ASP A 12 -22.31 21.77 -4.19
N ARG A 13 -22.91 21.21 -3.13
CA ARG A 13 -23.21 21.90 -1.87
C ARG A 13 -22.64 21.12 -0.68
N VAL A 14 -21.60 20.32 -0.91
CA VAL A 14 -20.92 19.62 0.18
C VAL A 14 -19.90 20.54 0.82
N LEU A 15 -20.04 20.78 2.12
CA LEU A 15 -19.09 21.60 2.87
C LEU A 15 -17.82 20.81 3.19
N HIS A 16 -16.68 21.46 3.00
CA HIS A 16 -15.35 20.91 3.26
C HIS A 16 -14.49 21.90 4.06
N GLY A 17 -13.50 21.39 4.81
CA GLY A 17 -12.52 22.21 5.51
C GLY A 17 -13.14 23.20 6.49
N GLU A 18 -12.68 24.45 6.46
CA GLU A 18 -13.09 25.53 7.37
C GLU A 18 -14.59 25.81 7.33
N ALA A 19 -15.20 25.86 6.14
CA ALA A 19 -16.64 26.10 5.99
C ALA A 19 -17.49 25.01 6.67
N ARG A 20 -17.01 23.76 6.66
CA ARG A 20 -17.67 22.65 7.37
C ARG A 20 -17.57 22.80 8.89
N GLU A 21 -16.39 23.18 9.40
CA GLU A 21 -16.19 23.36 10.84
C GLU A 21 -16.95 24.59 11.37
N GLU A 22 -17.06 25.66 10.58
CA GLU A 22 -17.89 26.82 10.92
C GLU A 22 -19.38 26.43 11.02
N ALA A 23 -19.88 25.67 10.05
CA ALA A 23 -21.25 25.14 10.06
C ALA A 23 -21.51 24.27 11.32
N ILE A 24 -20.55 23.41 11.70
CA ILE A 24 -20.63 22.62 12.93
C ILE A 24 -20.64 23.50 14.18
N GLY A 25 -19.78 24.52 14.24
CA GLY A 25 -19.70 25.44 15.37
C GLY A 25 -20.96 26.30 15.57
N ARG A 26 -21.61 26.70 14.47
CA ARG A 26 -22.86 27.49 14.50
C ARG A 26 -24.10 26.66 14.76
N ALA A 27 -24.11 25.37 14.38
CA ALA A 27 -25.29 24.51 14.47
C ALA A 27 -26.01 24.44 15.83
N PRO A 28 -25.33 24.45 17.01
CA PRO A 28 -26.01 24.47 18.30
C PRO A 28 -26.89 25.69 18.55
N SER A 29 -26.62 26.80 17.85
CA SER A 29 -27.41 28.04 17.96
C SER A 29 -28.59 28.11 16.99
N LEU A 30 -28.66 27.21 16.02
CA LEU A 30 -29.69 27.19 14.98
C LEU A 30 -30.93 26.42 15.44
N ARG A 31 -32.09 26.77 14.87
CA ARG A 31 -33.29 25.94 14.99
C ARG A 31 -33.06 24.61 14.27
N ARG A 32 -33.60 23.52 14.82
CA ARG A 32 -33.33 22.15 14.37
C ARG A 32 -34.58 21.53 13.76
N ILE A 33 -34.43 20.91 12.60
CA ILE A 33 -35.47 20.10 11.95
C ILE A 33 -34.92 18.69 11.73
N ALA A 34 -35.58 17.70 12.34
CA ALA A 34 -35.22 16.30 12.17
C ALA A 34 -35.73 15.78 10.82
N LEU A 35 -34.82 15.16 10.06
CA LEU A 35 -35.10 14.57 8.76
C LEU A 35 -35.50 13.11 8.89
N ASN A 36 -36.51 12.70 8.12
CA ASN A 36 -36.81 11.28 7.93
C ASN A 36 -35.88 10.66 6.87
N ALA A 37 -35.92 9.33 6.73
CA ALA A 37 -35.07 8.60 5.79
C ALA A 37 -35.13 9.11 4.34
N ARG A 38 -36.31 9.49 3.82
CA ARG A 38 -36.45 10.01 2.45
C ARG A 38 -35.82 11.40 2.33
N THR A 39 -36.09 12.29 3.28
CA THR A 39 -35.54 13.66 3.26
C THR A 39 -34.04 13.71 3.53
N MET A 40 -33.48 12.73 4.26
CA MET A 40 -32.03 12.56 4.39
C MET A 40 -31.38 12.20 3.05
N SER A 41 -31.97 11.25 2.31
CA SER A 41 -31.53 10.91 0.95
C SER A 41 -31.65 12.11 0.01
N ASP A 42 -32.74 12.88 0.10
CA ASP A 42 -32.95 14.04 -0.76
C ASP A 42 -31.93 15.15 -0.49
N LEU A 43 -31.63 15.46 0.78
CA LEU A 43 -30.58 16.39 1.16
C LEU A 43 -29.23 16.01 0.55
N GLU A 44 -28.84 14.74 0.68
CA GLU A 44 -27.60 14.24 0.08
C GLU A 44 -27.62 14.39 -1.44
N LEU A 45 -28.68 13.93 -2.10
CA LEU A 45 -28.75 13.88 -3.56
C LEU A 45 -28.84 15.27 -4.22
N ILE A 46 -29.41 16.25 -3.52
CA ILE A 46 -29.29 17.66 -3.88
C ILE A 46 -27.82 18.09 -3.78
N ALA A 47 -27.21 17.88 -2.62
CA ALA A 47 -25.90 18.44 -2.33
C ALA A 47 -24.76 17.84 -3.16
N VAL A 48 -24.80 16.55 -3.49
CA VAL A 48 -23.78 15.89 -4.35
C VAL A 48 -24.06 16.09 -5.85
N GLY A 49 -25.10 16.84 -6.20
CA GLY A 49 -25.44 17.15 -7.59
C GLY A 49 -26.21 16.07 -8.34
N ALA A 50 -26.62 14.98 -7.68
CA ALA A 50 -27.42 13.94 -8.31
C ALA A 50 -28.79 14.49 -8.75
N TYR A 51 -29.33 15.47 -8.02
CA TYR A 51 -30.56 16.19 -8.35
C TYR A 51 -30.33 17.53 -9.05
N SER A 52 -29.17 17.75 -9.67
CA SER A 52 -28.97 18.95 -10.51
C SER A 52 -30.11 19.13 -11.51
N PRO A 53 -30.65 20.35 -11.68
CA PRO A 53 -30.11 21.64 -11.25
C PRO A 53 -30.50 22.10 -9.83
N LEU A 54 -31.16 21.25 -9.03
CA LEU A 54 -31.62 21.67 -7.70
C LEU A 54 -30.46 22.01 -6.78
N GLN A 55 -30.53 23.16 -6.13
CA GLN A 55 -29.59 23.62 -5.09
C GLN A 55 -30.16 23.49 -3.67
N GLY A 56 -31.41 23.05 -3.57
CA GLY A 56 -32.18 23.06 -2.34
C GLY A 56 -33.53 22.36 -2.47
N PHE A 57 -34.33 22.42 -1.41
CA PHE A 57 -35.74 22.00 -1.47
C PHE A 57 -36.56 23.04 -2.24
N LEU A 58 -37.53 22.59 -3.03
CA LEU A 58 -38.27 23.47 -3.94
C LEU A 58 -39.06 24.57 -3.19
N GLY A 59 -38.94 25.81 -3.68
CA GLY A 59 -39.82 26.94 -3.34
C GLY A 59 -41.20 26.83 -4.01
N GLU A 60 -42.11 27.76 -3.73
CA GLU A 60 -43.53 27.63 -4.11
C GLU A 60 -43.73 27.59 -5.63
N ALA A 61 -43.02 28.45 -6.36
CA ALA A 61 -43.15 28.55 -7.82
C ALA A 61 -42.69 27.25 -8.52
N ASP A 62 -41.54 26.71 -8.13
CA ASP A 62 -41.04 25.44 -8.66
C ASP A 62 -41.94 24.27 -8.26
N TYR A 63 -42.39 24.23 -7.00
CA TYR A 63 -43.30 23.20 -6.51
C TYR A 63 -44.58 23.11 -7.35
N ARG A 64 -45.28 24.25 -7.53
CA ARG A 64 -46.53 24.31 -8.30
C ARG A 64 -46.28 23.91 -9.76
N SER A 65 -45.23 24.43 -10.38
CA SER A 65 -44.91 24.09 -11.78
C SER A 65 -44.56 22.60 -11.96
N VAL A 66 -43.87 21.99 -10.99
CA VAL A 66 -43.49 20.57 -11.08
C VAL A 66 -44.72 19.65 -10.98
N ILE A 67 -45.64 19.92 -10.05
CA ILE A 67 -46.81 19.03 -9.89
C ILE A 67 -47.77 19.11 -11.09
N HIS A 68 -47.94 20.29 -11.72
CA HIS A 68 -48.83 20.49 -12.86
C HIS A 68 -48.15 20.20 -14.22
N ASP A 69 -46.97 20.74 -14.45
CA ASP A 69 -46.35 20.81 -15.78
C ASP A 69 -45.11 19.92 -15.92
N MET A 70 -44.65 19.28 -14.83
CA MET A 70 -43.40 18.50 -14.79
C MET A 70 -42.19 19.31 -15.25
N ARG A 71 -42.18 20.60 -14.88
CA ARG A 71 -41.09 21.54 -15.14
C ARG A 71 -40.80 22.34 -13.88
N LEU A 72 -39.56 22.77 -13.73
CA LEU A 72 -39.22 23.88 -12.84
C LEU A 72 -39.81 25.17 -13.40
N ALA A 73 -39.98 26.20 -12.58
CA ALA A 73 -40.51 27.50 -13.00
C ALA A 73 -39.67 28.14 -14.13
N GLY A 74 -38.37 27.83 -14.17
CA GLY A 74 -37.47 28.18 -15.29
C GLY A 74 -37.66 27.37 -16.58
N GLY A 75 -38.64 26.48 -16.66
CA GLY A 75 -39.00 25.69 -17.84
C GLY A 75 -38.23 24.37 -18.03
N LEU A 76 -37.19 24.10 -17.22
CA LEU A 76 -36.42 22.85 -17.29
C LEU A 76 -37.28 21.65 -16.87
N ALA A 77 -37.20 20.54 -17.62
CA ALA A 77 -37.95 19.33 -17.33
C ALA A 77 -37.59 18.76 -15.94
N TRP A 78 -38.59 18.56 -15.07
CA TRP A 78 -38.41 18.00 -13.75
C TRP A 78 -39.73 17.39 -13.24
N PRO A 79 -39.86 16.05 -13.20
CA PRO A 79 -41.18 15.42 -13.08
C PRO A 79 -41.66 15.19 -11.65
N LEU A 80 -40.82 15.35 -10.61
CA LEU A 80 -41.16 15.05 -9.23
C LEU A 80 -40.76 16.16 -8.24
N PRO A 81 -41.63 16.54 -7.31
CA PRO A 81 -41.31 17.56 -6.32
C PRO A 81 -40.33 17.01 -5.27
N ILE A 82 -39.25 17.75 -5.01
CA ILE A 82 -38.27 17.45 -3.95
C ILE A 82 -38.43 18.50 -2.85
N THR A 83 -39.20 18.16 -1.82
CA THR A 83 -39.71 19.12 -0.83
C THR A 83 -39.45 18.68 0.60
N LEU A 84 -39.28 19.63 1.52
CA LEU A 84 -39.18 19.37 2.96
C LEU A 84 -40.47 19.82 3.64
N ALA A 85 -41.29 18.88 4.10
CA ALA A 85 -42.56 19.18 4.76
C ALA A 85 -42.42 19.10 6.28
N VAL A 86 -42.92 20.10 6.98
CA VAL A 86 -42.89 20.18 8.46
C VAL A 86 -44.28 20.48 8.99
N ARG A 87 -44.52 20.15 10.27
CA ARG A 87 -45.79 20.50 10.93
C ARG A 87 -45.92 22.02 11.03
N ARG A 88 -47.15 22.53 10.96
CA ARG A 88 -47.44 23.96 11.09
C ARG A 88 -46.77 24.59 12.32
N SER A 89 -46.82 23.93 13.48
CA SER A 89 -46.16 24.41 14.70
C SER A 89 -44.64 24.55 14.59
N ALA A 90 -43.99 23.69 13.81
CA ALA A 90 -42.56 23.79 13.55
C ALA A 90 -42.27 24.91 12.54
N ALA A 91 -43.09 25.06 11.50
CA ALA A 91 -42.95 26.15 10.53
C ALA A 91 -43.15 27.53 11.15
N ASP A 92 -44.14 27.68 12.05
CA ASP A 92 -44.46 28.95 12.71
C ASP A 92 -43.31 29.45 13.60
N ALA A 93 -42.48 28.53 14.10
CA ALA A 93 -41.30 28.83 14.91
C ALA A 93 -40.07 29.30 14.08
N LEU A 94 -40.15 29.22 12.74
CA LEU A 94 -39.09 29.61 11.83
C LEU A 94 -39.38 30.97 11.16
N ARG A 95 -38.34 31.62 10.65
CA ARG A 95 -38.38 32.90 9.91
C ARG A 95 -37.66 32.75 8.58
N GLU A 96 -38.30 33.22 7.50
CA GLU A 96 -37.65 33.31 6.20
C GLU A 96 -36.38 34.18 6.31
N GLY A 97 -35.32 33.74 5.64
CA GLY A 97 -33.97 34.32 5.70
C GLY A 97 -33.07 33.78 6.81
N GLU A 98 -33.54 32.85 7.66
CA GLU A 98 -32.69 32.23 8.70
C GLU A 98 -32.07 30.88 8.28
N ASP A 99 -30.95 30.53 8.92
CA ASP A 99 -30.31 29.22 8.76
C ASP A 99 -30.93 28.19 9.72
N VAL A 100 -31.27 27.01 9.20
CA VAL A 100 -31.91 25.92 9.95
C VAL A 100 -31.01 24.68 9.90
N ALA A 101 -30.67 24.14 11.07
CA ALA A 101 -29.92 22.89 11.17
C ALA A 101 -30.81 21.69 10.82
N LEU A 102 -30.41 20.94 9.80
CA LEU A 102 -31.04 19.68 9.40
C LEU A 102 -30.32 18.53 10.10
N VAL A 103 -31.05 17.78 10.94
CA VAL A 103 -30.48 16.73 11.78
C VAL A 103 -31.08 15.36 11.49
N SER A 104 -30.36 14.29 11.80
CA SER A 104 -30.90 12.93 11.77
C SER A 104 -31.93 12.73 12.89
N PRO A 105 -32.75 11.64 12.86
CA PRO A 105 -33.62 11.28 13.98
C PRO A 105 -32.87 11.03 15.31
N TRP A 106 -31.56 10.80 15.24
CA TRP A 106 -30.67 10.62 16.39
C TRP A 106 -29.84 11.86 16.70
N GLU A 107 -30.31 13.03 16.25
CA GLU A 107 -29.74 14.34 16.58
C GLU A 107 -28.38 14.68 15.96
N GLU A 108 -27.90 13.91 14.99
CA GLU A 108 -26.64 14.23 14.29
C GLU A 108 -26.86 15.33 13.23
N LEU A 109 -25.96 16.31 13.14
CA LEU A 109 -26.01 17.35 12.12
C LEU A 109 -25.67 16.79 10.73
N LEU A 110 -26.62 16.87 9.80
CA LEU A 110 -26.47 16.44 8.42
C LEU A 110 -26.22 17.60 7.47
N GLY A 111 -26.91 18.73 7.68
CA GLY A 111 -26.77 19.89 6.81
C GLY A 111 -27.42 21.16 7.36
N ILE A 112 -27.34 22.23 6.59
CA ILE A 112 -27.98 23.51 6.86
C ILE A 112 -28.95 23.78 5.71
N LEU A 113 -30.17 24.22 6.05
CA LEU A 113 -31.11 24.83 5.12
C LEU A 113 -31.03 26.34 5.29
N HIS A 114 -30.72 27.05 4.22
CA HIS A 114 -30.90 28.49 4.14
C HIS A 114 -32.36 28.73 3.74
N LEU A 115 -33.21 29.03 4.73
CA LEU A 115 -34.65 29.07 4.52
C LEU A 115 -35.01 30.32 3.71
N GLU A 116 -35.54 30.14 2.50
CA GLU A 116 -35.96 31.23 1.62
C GLU A 116 -37.47 31.46 1.70
N GLU A 117 -38.24 30.38 1.74
CA GLU A 117 -39.71 30.42 1.65
C GLU A 117 -40.34 29.38 2.58
N ARG A 118 -41.50 29.72 3.16
CA ARG A 118 -42.39 28.73 3.79
C ARG A 118 -43.83 28.92 3.32
N PHE A 119 -44.42 27.87 2.77
CA PHE A 119 -45.74 27.97 2.13
C PHE A 119 -46.63 26.75 2.40
N PRO A 120 -47.95 26.94 2.54
CA PRO A 120 -48.89 25.83 2.65
C PRO A 120 -49.06 25.14 1.30
N TYR A 121 -49.40 23.86 1.33
CA TYR A 121 -49.70 23.08 0.13
C TYR A 121 -50.84 22.08 0.42
N ASP A 122 -51.48 21.58 -0.65
CA ASP A 122 -52.45 20.49 -0.55
C ASP A 122 -51.79 19.15 -0.89
N GLY A 123 -51.54 18.34 0.14
CA GLY A 123 -50.99 16.99 -0.03
C GLY A 123 -51.89 16.03 -0.79
N ARG A 124 -53.22 16.25 -0.81
CA ARG A 124 -54.16 15.45 -1.61
C ARG A 124 -54.06 15.80 -3.09
N GLU A 125 -53.93 17.10 -3.39
CA GLU A 125 -53.69 17.56 -4.74
C GLU A 125 -52.37 16.99 -5.29
N GLU A 126 -51.27 17.09 -4.55
CA GLU A 126 -50.00 16.48 -4.95
C GLU A 126 -50.16 14.97 -5.15
N ALA A 127 -50.87 14.27 -4.25
CA ALA A 127 -51.05 12.84 -4.37
C ALA A 127 -51.79 12.45 -5.67
N ARG A 128 -52.86 13.18 -5.97
CA ARG A 128 -53.66 12.98 -7.19
C ARG A 128 -52.86 13.27 -8.45
N LEU A 129 -52.09 14.36 -8.49
CA LEU A 129 -51.36 14.80 -9.69
C LEU A 129 -50.07 14.01 -9.93
N VAL A 130 -49.36 13.63 -8.87
CA VAL A 130 -48.06 12.95 -8.94
C VAL A 130 -48.20 11.44 -8.98
N TYR A 131 -49.04 10.86 -8.12
CA TYR A 131 -49.23 9.40 -8.02
C TYR A 131 -50.49 8.90 -8.74
N GLY A 132 -51.35 9.80 -9.22
CA GLY A 132 -52.60 9.43 -9.89
C GLY A 132 -53.70 8.94 -8.93
N THR A 133 -53.48 8.97 -7.62
CA THR A 133 -54.42 8.45 -6.62
C THR A 133 -54.23 9.14 -5.26
N GLU A 134 -55.33 9.28 -4.52
CA GLU A 134 -55.35 9.68 -3.11
C GLU A 134 -55.50 8.47 -2.17
N ASP A 135 -55.50 7.26 -2.72
CA ASP A 135 -55.65 6.04 -1.94
C ASP A 135 -54.41 5.81 -1.05
N PRO A 136 -54.54 5.80 0.28
CA PRO A 136 -53.42 5.58 1.19
C PRO A 136 -52.83 4.15 1.08
N ARG A 137 -53.43 3.24 0.31
CA ARG A 137 -52.80 1.95 -0.04
C ARG A 137 -51.64 2.11 -1.03
N HIS A 138 -51.57 3.24 -1.75
CA HIS A 138 -50.42 3.57 -2.60
C HIS A 138 -49.30 4.20 -1.74
N PRO A 139 -48.10 3.60 -1.62
CA PRO A 139 -47.01 4.08 -0.74
C PRO A 139 -46.58 5.52 -1.00
N GLY A 140 -46.62 5.98 -2.26
CA GLY A 140 -46.36 7.37 -2.59
C GLY A 140 -47.44 8.33 -2.04
N ALA A 141 -48.71 7.94 -2.13
CA ALA A 141 -49.83 8.73 -1.65
C ALA A 141 -49.92 8.68 -0.12
N GLU A 142 -49.71 7.51 0.48
CA GLU A 142 -49.59 7.33 1.93
C GLU A 142 -48.54 8.26 2.54
N TYR A 143 -47.32 8.24 1.96
CA TYR A 143 -46.25 9.14 2.40
C TYR A 143 -46.70 10.59 2.28
N GLN A 144 -47.34 10.97 1.19
CA GLN A 144 -47.75 12.34 0.97
C GLN A 144 -48.83 12.83 1.94
N LEU A 145 -49.83 11.99 2.23
CA LEU A 145 -50.95 12.31 3.12
C LEU A 145 -50.57 12.36 4.61
N THR A 146 -49.41 11.82 4.98
CA THR A 146 -48.94 11.74 6.37
C THR A 146 -47.88 12.79 6.74
N ARG A 147 -47.46 13.60 5.77
CA ARG A 147 -46.49 14.69 5.95
C ARG A 147 -47.08 15.90 6.70
N GLY A 148 -46.21 16.82 7.09
CA GLY A 148 -46.61 18.11 7.65
C GLY A 148 -47.28 19.02 6.63
N GLU A 149 -47.94 20.07 7.11
CA GLU A 149 -48.86 20.92 6.36
C GLU A 149 -48.18 22.12 5.65
N VAL A 150 -46.89 22.35 5.92
CA VAL A 150 -46.11 23.47 5.39
C VAL A 150 -44.82 22.95 4.75
N LEU A 151 -44.50 23.43 3.56
CA LEU A 151 -43.22 23.16 2.90
C LEU A 151 -42.21 24.26 3.22
N LEU A 152 -40.95 23.84 3.42
CA LEU A 152 -39.79 24.72 3.55
C LEU A 152 -38.99 24.65 2.24
N GLY A 153 -38.79 25.81 1.62
CA GLY A 153 -38.02 25.98 0.39
C GLY A 153 -36.74 26.80 0.63
N GLY A 154 -35.68 26.47 -0.10
CA GLY A 154 -34.41 27.19 -0.03
C GLY A 154 -33.19 26.31 -0.24
N THR A 155 -32.04 26.96 -0.44
CA THR A 155 -30.76 26.28 -0.68
C THR A 155 -30.26 25.48 0.52
N VAL A 156 -29.51 24.40 0.26
CA VAL A 156 -28.97 23.53 1.31
C VAL A 156 -27.46 23.42 1.23
N ASP A 157 -26.85 23.15 2.37
CA ASP A 157 -25.44 22.76 2.51
C ASP A 157 -25.35 21.45 3.29
N LEU A 158 -24.54 20.51 2.79
CA LEU A 158 -24.32 19.21 3.43
C LEU A 158 -23.06 19.25 4.30
N VAL A 159 -23.22 19.00 5.59
CA VAL A 159 -22.12 18.94 6.58
C VAL A 159 -21.65 17.50 6.79
N SER A 160 -22.58 16.56 6.88
CA SER A 160 -22.30 15.15 7.11
C SER A 160 -23.26 14.29 6.30
N ARG A 161 -22.72 13.23 5.67
CA ARG A 161 -23.54 12.31 4.88
C ARG A 161 -24.41 11.42 5.77
N PRO A 162 -25.66 11.13 5.36
CA PRO A 162 -26.42 10.06 5.99
C PRO A 162 -25.64 8.73 5.94
N PRO A 163 -25.70 7.92 7.01
CA PRO A 163 -25.00 6.65 7.07
C PRO A 163 -25.55 5.69 6.02
N LEU A 164 -24.65 5.03 5.28
CA LEU A 164 -24.98 4.01 4.28
C LEU A 164 -24.10 2.78 4.49
N LYS A 165 -24.26 2.17 5.67
CA LYS A 165 -23.38 1.13 6.20
C LYS A 165 -23.31 -0.08 5.26
N GLY A 166 -22.10 -0.44 4.83
CA GLY A 166 -21.85 -1.61 3.99
C GLY A 166 -21.88 -1.34 2.49
N PHE A 167 -22.24 -0.12 2.06
CA PHE A 167 -22.23 0.27 0.64
C PHE A 167 -21.27 1.44 0.34
N GLU A 168 -20.47 1.88 1.30
CA GLU A 168 -19.49 2.96 1.12
C GLU A 168 -18.59 2.76 -0.12
N PRO A 169 -18.10 1.54 -0.44
CA PRO A 169 -17.28 1.31 -1.64
C PRO A 169 -18.03 1.45 -2.97
N TYR A 170 -19.37 1.41 -2.92
CA TYR A 170 -20.25 1.50 -4.09
C TYR A 170 -20.94 2.87 -4.18
N ARG A 171 -20.74 3.75 -3.19
CA ARG A 171 -21.37 5.07 -3.12
C ARG A 171 -20.55 6.06 -3.95
N LEU A 172 -20.77 6.05 -5.26
CA LEU A 172 -20.18 7.01 -6.20
C LEU A 172 -21.10 8.21 -6.35
N ASP A 173 -20.53 9.42 -6.33
CA ASP A 173 -21.23 10.65 -6.66
C ASP A 173 -21.23 10.89 -8.19
N PRO A 174 -22.09 11.78 -8.70
CA PRO A 174 -22.08 12.15 -10.11
C PRO A 174 -20.72 12.61 -10.63
N ALA A 175 -19.94 13.31 -9.81
CA ALA A 175 -18.58 13.72 -10.16
C ALA A 175 -17.65 12.50 -10.34
N ASP A 176 -17.77 11.49 -9.47
CA ASP A 176 -16.96 10.28 -9.51
C ASP A 176 -17.25 9.45 -10.76
N THR A 177 -18.53 9.20 -11.08
CA THR A 177 -18.89 8.40 -12.26
C THR A 177 -18.47 9.08 -13.54
N ARG A 178 -18.62 10.42 -13.64
CA ARG A 178 -18.15 11.20 -14.79
C ARG A 178 -16.63 11.11 -14.95
N ALA A 179 -15.88 11.26 -13.87
CA ALA A 179 -14.43 11.12 -13.89
C ALA A 179 -14.00 9.71 -14.32
N GLN A 180 -14.70 8.67 -13.84
CA GLN A 180 -14.44 7.28 -14.24
C GLN A 180 -14.76 7.04 -15.72
N PHE A 181 -15.89 7.51 -16.23
CA PHE A 181 -16.24 7.39 -17.65
C PHE A 181 -15.19 8.07 -18.54
N GLN A 182 -14.71 9.25 -18.14
CA GLN A 182 -13.64 9.95 -18.85
C GLN A 182 -12.33 9.17 -18.82
N ALA A 183 -11.94 8.62 -17.67
CA ALA A 183 -10.71 7.84 -17.53
C ALA A 183 -10.73 6.55 -18.36
N LEU A 184 -11.92 5.97 -18.55
CA LEU A 184 -12.15 4.79 -19.40
C LEU A 184 -12.35 5.15 -20.89
N GLY A 185 -12.40 6.44 -21.23
CA GLY A 185 -12.61 6.90 -22.61
C GLY A 185 -14.03 6.70 -23.14
N TRP A 186 -15.01 6.41 -22.27
CA TRP A 186 -16.40 6.18 -22.66
C TRP A 186 -17.06 7.49 -23.12
N ARG A 187 -17.66 7.46 -24.32
CA ARG A 187 -18.42 8.60 -24.88
C ARG A 187 -19.91 8.37 -24.77
N THR A 188 -20.34 7.12 -24.87
CA THR A 188 -21.73 6.69 -24.78
C THR A 188 -21.90 5.73 -23.62
N VAL A 189 -22.76 6.09 -22.67
CA VAL A 189 -22.96 5.31 -21.43
C VAL A 189 -24.44 5.15 -21.18
N VAL A 190 -24.88 3.91 -20.97
CA VAL A 190 -26.26 3.62 -20.58
C VAL A 190 -26.40 3.41 -19.09
N GLY A 191 -27.38 4.06 -18.46
CA GLY A 191 -27.75 3.83 -17.07
C GLY A 191 -28.86 2.79 -16.93
N PHE A 192 -28.78 1.97 -15.90
CA PHE A 192 -29.83 1.05 -15.47
C PHE A 192 -30.03 1.16 -13.96
N GLN A 193 -31.23 1.53 -13.51
CA GLN A 193 -31.62 1.48 -12.09
C GLN A 193 -32.62 0.35 -11.87
N SER A 194 -32.52 -0.39 -10.77
CA SER A 194 -33.61 -1.26 -10.33
C SER A 194 -33.73 -1.31 -8.81
N GLN A 195 -34.95 -1.51 -8.34
CA GLN A 195 -35.28 -1.90 -6.97
C GLN A 195 -35.54 -3.40 -6.86
N GLN A 196 -35.47 -4.16 -7.95
CA GLN A 196 -35.71 -5.60 -7.94
C GLN A 196 -34.38 -6.38 -7.88
N PRO A 197 -34.38 -7.63 -7.38
CA PRO A 197 -33.27 -8.53 -7.64
C PRO A 197 -33.03 -8.70 -9.14
N ILE A 198 -31.76 -8.89 -9.53
CA ILE A 198 -31.44 -9.14 -10.93
C ILE A 198 -31.89 -10.53 -11.37
N HIS A 199 -32.47 -10.62 -12.57
CA HIS A 199 -32.90 -11.85 -13.23
C HIS A 199 -32.52 -11.82 -14.71
N ARG A 200 -32.73 -12.93 -15.42
CA ARG A 200 -32.25 -13.12 -16.81
C ARG A 200 -32.82 -12.09 -17.80
N ALA A 201 -34.04 -11.59 -17.58
CA ALA A 201 -34.60 -10.46 -18.35
C ALA A 201 -33.83 -9.14 -18.14
N HIS A 202 -33.47 -8.78 -16.90
CA HIS A 202 -32.60 -7.62 -16.62
C HIS A 202 -31.21 -7.78 -17.24
N GLU A 203 -30.61 -8.97 -17.14
CA GLU A 203 -29.31 -9.26 -17.79
C GLU A 203 -29.41 -9.07 -19.31
N TYR A 204 -30.48 -9.58 -19.94
CA TYR A 204 -30.71 -9.48 -21.37
C TYR A 204 -30.79 -8.03 -21.85
N ILE A 205 -31.65 -7.20 -21.25
CA ILE A 205 -31.82 -5.81 -21.69
C ILE A 205 -30.54 -4.98 -21.44
N GLN A 206 -29.82 -5.24 -20.35
CA GLN A 206 -28.54 -4.59 -20.05
C GLN A 206 -27.48 -4.93 -21.10
N LYS A 207 -27.39 -6.20 -21.51
CA LYS A 207 -26.45 -6.64 -22.54
C LYS A 207 -26.82 -6.10 -23.91
N CYS A 208 -28.09 -6.16 -24.30
CA CYS A 208 -28.56 -5.58 -25.55
C CYS A 208 -28.29 -4.07 -25.63
N ALA A 209 -28.47 -3.34 -24.53
CA ALA A 209 -28.16 -1.91 -24.49
C ALA A 209 -26.65 -1.62 -24.52
N LEU A 210 -25.83 -2.50 -23.94
CA LEU A 210 -24.37 -2.35 -23.91
C LEU A 210 -23.72 -2.65 -25.26
N GLU A 211 -24.29 -3.51 -26.11
CA GLU A 211 -23.72 -3.84 -27.43
C GLU A 211 -23.32 -2.59 -28.25
N PRO A 212 -24.20 -1.60 -28.47
CA PRO A 212 -23.86 -0.41 -29.27
C PRO A 212 -23.19 0.74 -28.49
N LEU A 213 -22.97 0.63 -27.17
CA LEU A 213 -22.55 1.76 -26.32
C LEU A 213 -21.25 1.46 -25.56
N ASP A 214 -20.42 2.46 -25.27
CA ASP A 214 -19.09 2.21 -24.68
C ASP A 214 -19.15 1.54 -23.30
N GLY A 215 -20.11 1.95 -22.46
CA GLY A 215 -20.25 1.40 -21.10
C GLY A 215 -21.65 1.41 -20.49
N LEU A 216 -21.80 0.69 -19.39
CA LEU A 216 -23.03 0.51 -18.62
C LEU A 216 -22.82 0.91 -17.16
N LEU A 217 -23.65 1.80 -16.65
CA LEU A 217 -23.78 2.10 -15.22
C LEU A 217 -24.96 1.31 -14.64
N ILE A 218 -24.66 0.29 -13.86
CA ILE A 218 -25.66 -0.45 -13.07
C ILE A 218 -25.77 0.25 -11.71
N HIS A 219 -26.98 0.73 -11.38
CA HIS A 219 -27.20 1.64 -10.27
C HIS A 219 -28.37 1.19 -9.37
N PRO A 220 -28.29 0.02 -8.69
CA PRO A 220 -29.33 -0.48 -7.80
C PRO A 220 -29.69 0.51 -6.69
N LEU A 221 -30.97 0.56 -6.36
CA LEU A 221 -31.51 1.36 -5.26
C LEU A 221 -31.17 0.71 -3.92
N VAL A 222 -30.67 1.52 -2.97
CA VAL A 222 -30.38 1.07 -1.59
C VAL A 222 -31.07 1.91 -0.51
N GLY A 223 -31.75 3.00 -0.86
CA GLY A 223 -32.58 3.77 0.07
C GLY A 223 -33.89 3.06 0.39
N LYS A 224 -34.73 3.70 1.22
CA LYS A 224 -35.97 3.10 1.75
C LYS A 224 -36.92 2.68 0.62
N THR A 225 -37.30 1.41 0.62
CA THR A 225 -38.36 0.83 -0.22
C THR A 225 -39.47 0.24 0.67
N LYS A 226 -40.54 -0.31 0.08
CA LYS A 226 -41.66 -0.91 0.83
C LYS A 226 -41.17 -2.11 1.67
N LEU A 227 -41.75 -2.30 2.86
CA LEU A 227 -41.41 -3.33 3.87
C LEU A 227 -41.38 -4.80 3.36
N ASP A 228 -41.94 -5.07 2.19
CA ASP A 228 -42.05 -6.42 1.60
C ASP A 228 -40.94 -6.74 0.57
N GLU A 229 -39.90 -5.91 0.45
CA GLU A 229 -38.86 -6.05 -0.56
C GLU A 229 -37.54 -6.64 -0.04
N LEU A 230 -36.83 -7.34 -0.92
CA LEU A 230 -35.50 -7.92 -0.69
C LEU A 230 -34.54 -6.90 -0.06
N ALA A 231 -33.84 -7.30 1.00
CA ALA A 231 -32.83 -6.49 1.66
C ALA A 231 -31.78 -5.96 0.66
N SER A 232 -31.42 -4.68 0.78
CA SER A 232 -30.51 -4.00 -0.15
C SER A 232 -29.17 -4.72 -0.28
N GLU A 233 -28.69 -5.33 0.80
CA GLU A 233 -27.43 -6.09 0.85
C GLU A 233 -27.50 -7.31 -0.08
N VAL A 234 -28.62 -8.03 -0.03
CA VAL A 234 -28.85 -9.22 -0.87
C VAL A 234 -29.03 -8.83 -2.32
N ARG A 235 -29.79 -7.76 -2.58
CA ARG A 235 -29.99 -7.22 -3.93
C ARG A 235 -28.67 -6.81 -4.57
N VAL A 236 -27.86 -6.00 -3.89
CA VAL A 236 -26.55 -5.57 -4.39
C VAL A 236 -25.60 -6.76 -4.55
N ARG A 237 -25.65 -7.76 -3.66
CA ARG A 237 -24.85 -8.98 -3.81
C ARG A 237 -25.16 -9.76 -5.08
N CYS A 238 -26.43 -9.86 -5.46
CA CYS A 238 -26.83 -10.45 -6.74
C CYS A 238 -26.23 -9.69 -7.94
N TYR A 239 -26.22 -8.35 -7.89
CA TYR A 239 -25.60 -7.53 -8.94
C TYR A 239 -24.07 -7.68 -8.98
N GLN A 240 -23.39 -7.75 -7.83
CA GLN A 240 -21.94 -7.96 -7.77
C GLN A 240 -21.51 -9.24 -8.47
N VAL A 241 -22.12 -10.37 -8.10
CA VAL A 241 -21.82 -11.67 -8.71
C VAL A 241 -22.04 -11.63 -10.21
N LEU A 242 -23.11 -10.97 -10.65
CA LEU A 242 -23.37 -10.85 -12.06
C LEU A 242 -22.28 -10.03 -12.78
N VAL A 243 -21.90 -8.87 -12.25
CA VAL A 243 -20.84 -8.03 -12.82
C VAL A 243 -19.48 -8.73 -12.81
N GLU A 244 -19.16 -9.45 -11.73
CA GLU A 244 -17.88 -10.14 -11.56
C GLU A 244 -17.68 -11.30 -12.54
N GLN A 245 -18.75 -12.04 -12.84
CA GLN A 245 -18.68 -13.31 -13.56
C GLN A 245 -19.23 -13.24 -14.99
N TYR A 246 -20.16 -12.31 -15.26
CA TYR A 246 -20.97 -12.33 -16.49
C TYR A 246 -20.91 -11.05 -17.33
N TYR A 247 -20.13 -10.05 -16.93
CA TYR A 247 -19.90 -8.80 -17.68
C TYR A 247 -18.41 -8.51 -17.96
N PRO A 248 -18.08 -7.78 -19.03
CA PRO A 248 -16.72 -7.28 -19.27
C PRO A 248 -16.32 -6.24 -18.22
N LYS A 249 -15.17 -6.46 -17.56
CA LYS A 249 -14.72 -5.67 -16.39
C LYS A 249 -14.38 -4.22 -16.72
N ASP A 250 -14.14 -3.92 -17.98
CA ASP A 250 -13.76 -2.62 -18.52
C ASP A 250 -14.92 -1.88 -19.20
N ARG A 251 -16.14 -2.44 -19.16
CA ARG A 251 -17.35 -1.87 -19.78
C ARG A 251 -18.52 -1.67 -18.82
N VAL A 252 -18.40 -2.04 -17.55
CA VAL A 252 -19.49 -1.94 -16.57
C VAL A 252 -18.99 -1.34 -15.26
N ILE A 253 -19.74 -0.37 -14.74
CA ILE A 253 -19.57 0.18 -13.40
C ILE A 253 -20.81 -0.18 -12.58
N LEU A 254 -20.58 -0.75 -11.39
CA LEU A 254 -21.61 -0.98 -10.38
C LEU A 254 -21.47 0.09 -9.30
N ALA A 255 -22.52 0.87 -9.10
CA ALA A 255 -22.64 1.85 -8.01
C ALA A 255 -23.99 1.67 -7.31
N VAL A 256 -24.16 2.17 -6.09
CA VAL A 256 -25.46 2.19 -5.42
C VAL A 256 -26.10 3.57 -5.50
N PHE A 257 -27.42 3.63 -5.54
CA PHE A 257 -28.18 4.87 -5.50
C PHE A 257 -28.90 5.00 -4.14
N PRO A 258 -28.52 5.96 -3.27
CA PRO A 258 -29.08 6.10 -1.92
C PRO A 258 -30.47 6.76 -1.90
N GLY A 259 -31.10 6.98 -3.05
CA GLY A 259 -32.44 7.57 -3.14
C GLY A 259 -33.54 6.66 -2.59
N ALA A 260 -34.66 7.26 -2.18
CA ALA A 260 -35.87 6.52 -1.81
C ALA A 260 -36.79 6.37 -3.03
N MET A 261 -37.45 5.21 -3.15
CA MET A 261 -38.47 5.01 -4.17
C MET A 261 -39.74 5.80 -3.83
N ARG A 262 -40.31 6.50 -4.82
CA ARG A 262 -41.55 7.28 -4.67
C ARG A 262 -42.78 6.56 -5.21
N TYR A 263 -42.59 5.55 -6.05
CA TYR A 263 -43.63 4.78 -6.72
C TYR A 263 -44.53 5.66 -7.61
N ALA A 264 -43.96 6.69 -8.26
CA ALA A 264 -44.72 7.63 -9.09
C ALA A 264 -44.83 7.19 -10.57
N GLY A 265 -44.64 5.88 -10.84
CA GLY A 265 -44.80 5.29 -12.17
C GLY A 265 -44.01 6.05 -13.26
N PRO A 266 -44.65 6.48 -14.35
CA PRO A 266 -43.98 7.18 -15.45
C PRO A 266 -43.17 8.42 -15.02
N ARG A 267 -43.66 9.22 -14.05
CA ARG A 267 -42.95 10.41 -13.55
C ARG A 267 -41.62 10.02 -12.90
N GLU A 268 -41.60 8.91 -12.16
CA GLU A 268 -40.38 8.42 -11.54
C GLU A 268 -39.40 7.80 -12.56
N THR A 269 -39.90 7.14 -13.61
CA THR A 269 -39.04 6.66 -14.70
C THR A 269 -38.32 7.81 -15.40
N LEU A 270 -39.05 8.90 -15.70
CA LEU A 270 -38.47 10.11 -16.28
C LEU A 270 -37.48 10.77 -15.30
N PHE A 271 -37.83 10.84 -14.01
CA PHE A 271 -36.97 11.36 -12.96
C PHE A 271 -35.64 10.60 -12.90
N GLN A 272 -35.69 9.27 -12.89
CA GLN A 272 -34.50 8.43 -12.84
C GLN A 272 -33.59 8.63 -14.06
N ALA A 273 -34.16 8.81 -15.25
CA ALA A 273 -33.38 9.11 -16.45
C ALA A 273 -32.64 10.45 -16.33
N LEU A 274 -33.31 11.51 -15.85
CA LEU A 274 -32.69 12.81 -15.61
C LEU A 274 -31.61 12.76 -14.52
N VAL A 275 -31.82 11.98 -13.46
CA VAL A 275 -30.77 11.74 -12.46
C VAL A 275 -29.57 11.03 -13.09
N ARG A 276 -29.77 10.06 -14.00
CA ARG A 276 -28.66 9.33 -14.64
C ARG A 276 -27.87 10.19 -15.61
N LYS A 277 -28.56 11.14 -16.26
CA LYS A 277 -27.88 12.22 -16.98
C LYS A 277 -26.91 12.96 -16.07
N ASN A 278 -27.29 13.28 -14.82
CA ASN A 278 -26.38 13.92 -13.87
C ASN A 278 -25.17 13.04 -13.54
N TYR A 279 -25.32 11.72 -13.46
CA TYR A 279 -24.22 10.76 -13.33
C TYR A 279 -23.37 10.59 -14.61
N GLY A 280 -23.73 11.23 -15.72
CA GLY A 280 -22.98 11.20 -16.97
C GLY A 280 -23.46 10.16 -18.00
N CYS A 281 -24.58 9.49 -17.76
CA CYS A 281 -25.18 8.57 -18.73
C CYS A 281 -25.80 9.34 -19.90
N THR A 282 -25.44 8.97 -21.12
CA THR A 282 -26.06 9.50 -22.35
C THR A 282 -27.37 8.79 -22.68
N HIS A 283 -27.53 7.54 -22.24
CA HIS A 283 -28.70 6.71 -22.46
C HIS A 283 -29.27 6.18 -21.15
N PHE A 284 -30.53 5.79 -21.14
CA PHE A 284 -31.17 5.16 -19.98
C PHE A 284 -32.09 4.02 -20.41
N ILE A 285 -31.96 2.85 -19.78
CA ILE A 285 -32.82 1.70 -20.07
C ILE A 285 -34.20 1.96 -19.47
N VAL A 286 -35.23 1.82 -20.31
CA VAL A 286 -36.63 1.96 -19.93
C VAL A 286 -37.35 0.65 -20.22
N GLY A 287 -37.78 -0.06 -19.18
CA GLY A 287 -38.59 -1.28 -19.28
C GLY A 287 -40.09 -1.01 -19.14
N ARG A 288 -40.92 -1.99 -19.52
CA ARG A 288 -42.40 -1.91 -19.53
C ARG A 288 -43.05 -1.61 -18.15
N GLU A 289 -42.50 -2.14 -17.05
CA GLU A 289 -43.04 -2.01 -15.68
C GLU A 289 -42.10 -1.25 -14.73
N TYR A 290 -41.53 -0.13 -15.19
CA TYR A 290 -40.70 0.69 -14.33
C TYR A 290 -41.54 1.49 -13.31
N ALA A 291 -41.19 1.36 -12.03
CA ALA A 291 -41.65 2.23 -10.93
C ALA A 291 -43.16 2.24 -10.58
N ALA A 292 -43.95 1.29 -11.11
CA ALA A 292 -45.37 1.16 -10.82
C ALA A 292 -45.66 0.08 -9.76
N ILE A 293 -46.79 0.23 -9.06
CA ILE A 293 -47.43 -0.84 -8.28
C ILE A 293 -48.51 -1.44 -9.18
N GLU A 294 -48.62 -2.76 -9.21
CA GLU A 294 -49.44 -3.58 -10.14
C GLU A 294 -50.97 -3.28 -10.15
N THR A 295 -51.45 -2.18 -9.55
CA THR A 295 -52.87 -1.98 -9.25
C THR A 295 -53.46 -0.59 -9.53
N ALA A 296 -52.93 0.22 -10.44
CA ALA A 296 -53.62 1.47 -10.81
C ALA A 296 -53.54 1.81 -12.30
N SER A 297 -54.68 2.22 -12.86
CA SER A 297 -54.79 2.88 -14.16
C SER A 297 -54.04 4.22 -14.11
N ALA A 298 -52.74 4.20 -14.40
CA ALA A 298 -51.94 5.41 -14.50
C ALA A 298 -52.48 6.29 -15.65
N PRO A 299 -52.63 7.61 -15.46
CA PRO A 299 -53.18 8.50 -16.47
C PRO A 299 -52.26 8.69 -17.69
N LEU A 300 -51.03 8.20 -17.63
CA LEU A 300 -50.03 8.21 -18.70
C LEU A 300 -49.25 6.89 -18.71
N THR A 301 -48.84 6.46 -19.89
CA THR A 301 -47.84 5.41 -20.09
C THR A 301 -46.42 5.98 -20.03
N VAL A 302 -45.43 5.11 -19.86
CA VAL A 302 -44.01 5.49 -19.87
C VAL A 302 -43.60 6.07 -21.23
N ASP A 303 -44.13 5.56 -22.33
CA ASP A 303 -43.85 6.12 -23.65
C ASP A 303 -44.42 7.54 -23.80
N GLU A 304 -45.66 7.76 -23.33
CA GLU A 304 -46.33 9.05 -23.43
C GLU A 304 -45.63 10.15 -22.63
N ILE A 305 -45.13 9.84 -21.43
CA ILE A 305 -44.45 10.87 -20.62
C ILE A 305 -43.15 11.35 -21.25
N PHE A 306 -42.36 10.46 -21.86
CA PHE A 306 -41.13 10.87 -22.56
C PHE A 306 -41.45 11.68 -23.82
N ARG A 307 -42.55 11.36 -24.54
CA ARG A 307 -42.98 12.11 -25.74
C ARG A 307 -43.53 13.51 -25.44
N ARG A 308 -43.87 13.82 -24.18
CA ARG A 308 -44.27 15.20 -23.77
C ARG A 308 -43.12 16.20 -23.79
N PHE A 309 -41.88 15.73 -23.88
CA PHE A 309 -40.70 16.58 -23.94
C PHE A 309 -39.98 16.40 -25.28
N ALA A 310 -39.50 17.50 -25.85
CA ALA A 310 -38.55 17.42 -26.94
C ALA A 310 -37.28 16.69 -26.47
N PRO A 311 -36.66 15.81 -27.28
CA PRO A 311 -35.47 15.05 -26.89
C PRO A 311 -34.34 15.93 -26.32
N GLU A 312 -34.17 17.14 -26.85
CA GLU A 312 -33.16 18.11 -26.43
C GLU A 312 -33.43 18.63 -25.01
N ALA A 313 -34.69 18.76 -24.61
CA ALA A 313 -35.09 19.22 -23.28
C ALA A 313 -34.74 18.19 -22.19
N LEU A 314 -34.70 16.90 -22.54
CA LEU A 314 -34.25 15.83 -21.66
C LEU A 314 -32.73 15.67 -21.73
N GLY A 315 -32.17 15.70 -22.94
CA GLY A 315 -30.74 15.50 -23.23
C GLY A 315 -30.24 14.06 -23.04
N VAL A 316 -30.99 13.20 -22.35
CA VAL A 316 -30.72 11.76 -22.19
C VAL A 316 -31.62 10.95 -23.12
N ILE A 317 -31.06 9.92 -23.76
CA ILE A 317 -31.75 9.10 -24.74
C ILE A 317 -32.38 7.87 -24.07
N PRO A 318 -33.71 7.76 -24.00
CA PRO A 318 -34.36 6.55 -23.49
C PRO A 318 -34.21 5.38 -24.47
N LEU A 319 -33.89 4.19 -23.95
CA LEU A 319 -33.87 2.92 -24.68
C LEU A 319 -35.05 2.06 -24.21
N PHE A 320 -36.11 2.02 -25.01
CA PHE A 320 -37.34 1.30 -24.68
C PHE A 320 -37.23 -0.20 -24.99
N PHE A 321 -37.45 -1.03 -23.97
CA PHE A 321 -37.52 -2.48 -24.09
C PHE A 321 -38.94 -2.98 -23.79
N ASP A 322 -39.46 -3.86 -24.65
CA ASP A 322 -40.72 -4.56 -24.39
C ASP A 322 -40.56 -5.58 -23.25
N GLU A 323 -41.68 -6.15 -22.85
CA GLU A 323 -41.70 -7.31 -21.96
C GLU A 323 -40.79 -8.43 -22.50
N THR A 324 -39.89 -8.92 -21.66
CA THR A 324 -38.96 -9.99 -22.00
C THR A 324 -39.29 -11.25 -21.20
N PHE A 325 -39.20 -12.39 -21.86
CA PHE A 325 -39.56 -13.70 -21.31
C PHE A 325 -38.55 -14.74 -21.78
N TYR A 326 -38.43 -15.83 -21.02
CA TYR A 326 -37.67 -16.99 -21.50
C TYR A 326 -38.59 -17.83 -22.39
N CYS A 327 -38.20 -18.08 -23.64
CA CYS A 327 -38.97 -18.95 -24.54
C CYS A 327 -38.35 -20.34 -24.59
N ARG A 328 -39.09 -21.36 -24.15
CA ARG A 328 -38.62 -22.76 -24.11
C ARG A 328 -38.30 -23.34 -25.49
N ARG A 329 -38.89 -22.78 -26.56
CA ARG A 329 -38.60 -23.19 -27.94
C ARG A 329 -37.41 -22.45 -28.55
N CYS A 330 -37.14 -21.23 -28.11
CA CYS A 330 -35.96 -20.47 -28.55
C CYS A 330 -34.75 -20.73 -27.66
N GLU A 331 -34.96 -21.38 -26.51
CA GLU A 331 -33.97 -21.65 -25.47
C GLU A 331 -33.22 -20.40 -24.99
N ALA A 332 -33.88 -19.24 -25.07
CA ALA A 332 -33.29 -17.94 -24.81
C ALA A 332 -34.31 -16.96 -24.21
N VAL A 333 -33.78 -15.92 -23.56
CA VAL A 333 -34.55 -14.72 -23.22
C VAL A 333 -34.77 -13.92 -24.50
N THR A 334 -36.02 -13.56 -24.75
CA THR A 334 -36.47 -12.92 -25.99
C THR A 334 -37.62 -11.96 -25.68
N SER A 335 -38.16 -11.30 -26.71
CA SER A 335 -39.29 -10.38 -26.61
C SER A 335 -40.31 -10.71 -27.71
N PRO A 336 -41.52 -10.11 -27.68
CA PRO A 336 -42.49 -10.24 -28.77
C PRO A 336 -41.96 -9.79 -30.13
N LYS A 337 -40.93 -8.93 -30.15
CA LYS A 337 -40.30 -8.45 -31.39
C LYS A 337 -39.37 -9.49 -32.03
N THR A 338 -38.86 -10.45 -31.25
CA THR A 338 -37.86 -11.42 -31.72
C THR A 338 -38.28 -12.89 -31.58
N CYS A 339 -39.45 -13.17 -30.99
CA CYS A 339 -40.00 -14.52 -30.85
C CYS A 339 -41.46 -14.63 -31.31
N PRO A 340 -41.77 -15.53 -32.28
CA PRO A 340 -43.12 -15.71 -32.81
C PRO A 340 -43.99 -16.70 -31.98
N HIS A 341 -43.41 -17.39 -31.00
CA HIS A 341 -44.09 -18.50 -30.32
C HIS A 341 -45.19 -18.04 -29.36
N ALA A 342 -46.28 -18.80 -29.23
CA ALA A 342 -47.42 -18.49 -28.36
C ALA A 342 -47.06 -18.44 -26.85
N PRO A 343 -47.88 -17.78 -26.00
CA PRO A 343 -47.64 -17.67 -24.55
C PRO A 343 -47.37 -18.99 -23.82
N SER A 344 -47.94 -20.11 -24.27
CA SER A 344 -47.70 -21.45 -23.69
C SER A 344 -46.23 -21.91 -23.76
N ALA A 345 -45.47 -21.40 -24.73
CA ALA A 345 -44.04 -21.68 -24.87
C ALA A 345 -43.14 -20.69 -24.09
N ARG A 346 -43.73 -19.70 -23.42
CA ARG A 346 -43.04 -18.61 -22.74
C ARG A 346 -43.09 -18.81 -21.23
N MET A 347 -42.05 -18.37 -20.54
CA MET A 347 -41.98 -18.27 -19.09
C MET A 347 -41.75 -16.80 -18.73
N ALA A 348 -42.68 -16.22 -17.98
CA ALA A 348 -42.58 -14.86 -17.48
C ALA A 348 -41.41 -14.75 -16.50
N LEU A 349 -40.62 -13.68 -16.62
CA LEU A 349 -39.45 -13.41 -15.79
C LEU A 349 -39.75 -12.23 -14.86
N SER A 350 -40.69 -12.41 -13.91
CA SER A 350 -41.17 -11.35 -13.00
C SER A 350 -40.71 -11.54 -11.56
N GLY A 351 -40.53 -10.44 -10.84
CA GLY A 351 -40.17 -10.47 -9.41
C GLY A 351 -41.21 -11.14 -8.51
N ALA A 352 -42.48 -11.21 -8.93
CA ALA A 352 -43.53 -11.93 -8.20
C ALA A 352 -43.32 -13.46 -8.24
N LEU A 353 -42.91 -14.00 -9.39
CA LEU A 353 -42.62 -15.43 -9.54
C LEU A 353 -41.40 -15.86 -8.69
N ILE A 354 -40.41 -14.98 -8.53
CA ILE A 354 -39.26 -15.21 -7.62
C ILE A 354 -39.76 -15.47 -6.20
N ARG A 355 -40.64 -14.61 -5.70
CA ARG A 355 -41.15 -14.70 -4.33
C ARG A 355 -42.00 -15.95 -4.14
N GLU A 356 -42.82 -16.31 -5.13
CA GLU A 356 -43.63 -17.53 -5.11
C GLU A 356 -42.75 -18.79 -5.03
N LEU A 357 -41.76 -18.92 -5.92
CA LEU A 357 -40.87 -20.09 -5.97
C LEU A 357 -39.98 -20.19 -4.74
N LEU A 358 -39.38 -19.08 -4.31
CA LEU A 358 -38.56 -19.03 -3.11
C LEU A 358 -39.38 -19.30 -1.84
N GLY A 359 -40.62 -18.78 -1.75
CA GLY A 359 -41.54 -19.04 -0.63
C GLY A 359 -41.96 -20.50 -0.51
N ARG A 360 -41.92 -21.26 -1.61
CA ARG A 360 -42.12 -22.73 -1.62
C ARG A 360 -40.85 -23.53 -1.34
N GLY A 361 -39.70 -22.86 -1.17
CA GLY A 361 -38.41 -23.50 -0.94
C GLY A 361 -37.78 -24.14 -2.18
N GLU A 362 -38.32 -23.85 -3.37
CA GLU A 362 -37.85 -24.39 -4.65
C GLU A 362 -36.62 -23.61 -5.17
N MET A 363 -35.76 -24.29 -5.94
CA MET A 363 -34.64 -23.64 -6.62
C MET A 363 -35.17 -22.81 -7.79
N LEU A 364 -34.71 -21.56 -7.92
CA LEU A 364 -35.00 -20.77 -9.12
C LEU A 364 -34.39 -21.46 -10.35
N PRO A 365 -35.17 -21.70 -11.41
CA PRO A 365 -34.64 -22.26 -12.65
C PRO A 365 -33.53 -21.39 -13.24
N SER A 366 -32.58 -22.01 -13.93
CA SER A 366 -31.45 -21.30 -14.57
C SER A 366 -31.90 -20.34 -15.68
N GLU A 367 -33.06 -20.62 -16.25
CA GLU A 367 -33.82 -19.80 -17.19
C GLU A 367 -34.27 -18.48 -16.55
N PHE A 368 -34.42 -18.46 -15.22
CA PHE A 368 -34.87 -17.33 -14.44
C PHE A 368 -33.72 -16.50 -13.87
N ALA A 369 -32.74 -17.13 -13.22
CA ALA A 369 -31.57 -16.48 -12.63
C ALA A 369 -30.32 -17.34 -12.80
N ARG A 370 -29.13 -16.73 -12.82
CA ARG A 370 -27.86 -17.47 -12.79
C ARG A 370 -27.76 -18.31 -11.51
N PRO A 371 -27.16 -19.51 -11.53
CA PRO A 371 -27.12 -20.40 -10.36
C PRO A 371 -26.59 -19.73 -9.08
N GLU A 372 -25.56 -18.91 -9.21
CA GLU A 372 -24.93 -18.18 -8.09
C GLU A 372 -25.88 -17.11 -7.52
N VAL A 373 -26.64 -16.44 -8.39
CA VAL A 373 -27.68 -15.48 -7.98
C VAL A 373 -28.85 -16.19 -7.31
N ALA A 374 -29.27 -17.35 -7.84
CA ALA A 374 -30.33 -18.16 -7.26
C ALA A 374 -29.95 -18.68 -5.86
N GLU A 375 -28.70 -19.05 -5.65
CA GLU A 375 -28.18 -19.47 -4.36
C GLU A 375 -28.18 -18.35 -3.31
N ILE A 376 -27.76 -17.13 -3.69
CA ILE A 376 -27.83 -15.95 -2.81
C ILE A 376 -29.27 -15.70 -2.34
N LEU A 377 -30.23 -15.72 -3.27
CA LEU A 377 -31.64 -15.50 -2.96
C LEU A 377 -32.23 -16.62 -2.09
N ARG A 378 -31.84 -17.87 -2.32
CA ARG A 378 -32.23 -19.02 -1.49
C ARG A 378 -31.70 -18.90 -0.06
N ASN A 379 -30.44 -18.53 0.11
CA ASN A 379 -29.81 -18.41 1.43
C ASN A 379 -30.48 -17.32 2.27
N TRP A 380 -30.84 -16.20 1.64
CA TRP A 380 -31.62 -15.14 2.28
C TRP A 380 -32.98 -15.64 2.79
N VAL A 381 -33.73 -16.39 1.97
CA VAL A 381 -35.05 -16.93 2.34
C VAL A 381 -34.96 -17.94 3.50
N ARG A 382 -33.87 -18.71 3.56
CA ARG A 382 -33.61 -19.68 4.64
C ARG A 382 -33.11 -19.05 5.94
N GLY A 383 -32.90 -17.73 5.98
CA GLY A 383 -32.37 -17.03 7.16
C GLY A 383 -30.87 -17.28 7.39
N THR A 384 -30.14 -17.80 6.40
CA THR A 384 -28.67 -17.93 6.46
C THR A 384 -28.04 -16.54 6.26
N GLU A 385 -27.00 -16.21 7.02
CA GLU A 385 -26.24 -14.97 6.79
C GLU A 385 -25.69 -14.93 5.36
N VAL A 386 -26.08 -13.91 4.60
CA VAL A 386 -25.51 -13.63 3.27
C VAL A 386 -24.26 -12.79 3.47
N GLU A 387 -23.11 -13.29 3.01
CA GLU A 387 -21.82 -12.62 3.10
C GLU A 387 -21.89 -11.20 2.54
N LYS A 388 -21.39 -10.22 3.30
CA LYS A 388 -21.48 -8.80 2.94
C LYS A 388 -20.69 -8.51 1.66
N PRO A 389 -21.16 -7.55 0.83
CA PRO A 389 -20.45 -7.08 -0.35
C PRO A 389 -18.96 -6.79 -0.10
N ALA A 390 -18.06 -7.59 -0.67
CA ALA A 390 -16.64 -7.23 -0.69
C ALA A 390 -16.45 -6.02 -1.63
N PRO A 391 -15.69 -4.97 -1.24
CA PRO A 391 -15.48 -3.80 -2.08
C PRO A 391 -14.89 -4.18 -3.45
N PRO A 392 -15.26 -3.49 -4.54
CA PRO A 392 -14.58 -3.68 -5.80
C PRO A 392 -13.13 -3.20 -5.61
N PRO A 393 -12.13 -3.85 -6.25
CA PRO A 393 -10.78 -3.33 -6.20
C PRO A 393 -10.77 -1.99 -6.95
N VAL A 394 -10.84 -0.88 -6.21
CA VAL A 394 -10.27 0.38 -6.67
C VAL A 394 -8.87 0.02 -7.14
N LYS A 395 -8.51 0.36 -8.38
CA LYS A 395 -7.19 0.03 -8.93
C LYS A 395 -6.14 0.94 -8.28
N GLU A 396 -5.94 0.75 -6.99
CA GLU A 396 -4.97 1.45 -6.17
C GLU A 396 -3.57 1.16 -6.73
N THR A 397 -2.75 2.19 -6.84
CA THR A 397 -1.32 1.97 -7.04
C THR A 397 -0.73 1.20 -5.86
N LYS A 398 0.43 0.56 -6.06
CA LYS A 398 1.16 -0.10 -4.96
C LYS A 398 1.44 0.87 -3.80
N ALA A 399 1.58 2.17 -4.08
CA ALA A 399 1.80 3.20 -3.08
C ALA A 399 0.51 3.47 -2.30
N GLN A 400 -0.60 3.80 -2.98
CA GLN A 400 -1.90 4.03 -2.36
C GLN A 400 -2.34 2.87 -1.46
N ARG A 401 -2.21 1.63 -1.94
CA ARG A 401 -2.52 0.44 -1.13
C ARG A 401 -1.66 0.35 0.13
N ALA A 402 -0.36 0.61 0.02
CA ALA A 402 0.55 0.57 1.17
C ALA A 402 0.22 1.67 2.18
N GLU A 403 -0.05 2.90 1.73
CA GLU A 403 -0.40 4.03 2.60
C GLU A 403 -1.75 3.80 3.30
N ARG A 404 -2.78 3.32 2.59
CA ARG A 404 -4.06 2.97 3.20
C ARG A 404 -3.93 1.88 4.25
N LEU A 405 -3.18 0.80 3.96
CA LEU A 405 -2.98 -0.28 4.92
C LEU A 405 -2.24 0.21 6.17
N LYS A 406 -1.19 1.04 6.02
CA LYS A 406 -0.48 1.63 7.16
C LYS A 406 -1.38 2.55 7.97
N GLY A 407 -2.19 3.40 7.33
CA GLY A 407 -3.11 4.30 8.03
C GLY A 407 -4.24 3.59 8.78
N ARG A 408 -4.59 2.37 8.38
CA ARG A 408 -5.66 1.57 9.01
C ARG A 408 -5.25 0.93 10.34
N LEU A 409 -4.00 0.54 10.50
CA LEU A 409 -3.55 -0.25 11.64
C LEU A 409 -2.09 0.06 11.97
N ASN A 410 -1.83 0.45 13.21
CA ASN A 410 -0.49 0.39 13.79
C ASN A 410 -0.17 -1.07 14.16
N PRO A 411 0.71 -1.77 13.43
CA PRO A 411 0.89 -3.20 13.64
C PRO A 411 1.55 -3.54 14.98
N TRP A 412 2.29 -2.60 15.58
CA TRP A 412 2.95 -2.81 16.88
C TRP A 412 1.98 -2.99 18.04
N GLU A 413 0.73 -2.57 17.87
CA GLU A 413 -0.34 -2.73 18.87
C GLU A 413 -1.16 -4.02 18.65
N ALA A 414 -0.91 -4.75 17.55
CA ALA A 414 -1.71 -5.89 17.13
C ALA A 414 -1.05 -7.25 17.44
N TYR A 415 -0.40 -7.38 18.61
CA TYR A 415 0.24 -8.65 19.00
C TYR A 415 -0.78 -9.80 19.16
N ASP A 416 -1.97 -9.51 19.66
CA ASP A 416 -3.02 -10.51 19.88
C ASP A 416 -3.49 -11.19 18.58
N GLU A 417 -3.45 -10.47 17.45
CA GLU A 417 -3.70 -11.07 16.14
C GLU A 417 -2.64 -12.11 15.77
N ILE A 418 -1.36 -11.85 16.10
CA ILE A 418 -0.29 -12.84 15.88
C ILE A 418 -0.53 -14.08 16.73
N VAL A 419 -0.93 -13.91 17.99
CA VAL A 419 -1.27 -15.02 18.89
C VAL A 419 -2.47 -15.81 18.35
N ARG A 420 -3.48 -15.11 17.81
CA ARG A 420 -4.64 -15.74 17.18
C ARG A 420 -4.24 -16.56 15.95
N PHE A 421 -3.46 -16.00 15.04
CA PHE A 421 -2.95 -16.73 13.87
C PHE A 421 -2.09 -17.93 14.25
N ALA A 422 -1.31 -17.84 15.33
CA ALA A 422 -0.53 -18.97 15.83
C ALA A 422 -1.41 -20.13 16.33
N ARG A 423 -2.63 -19.85 16.81
CA ARG A 423 -3.60 -20.87 17.22
C ARG A 423 -4.40 -21.43 16.04
N GLU A 424 -4.79 -20.57 15.10
CA GLU A 424 -5.64 -20.93 13.96
C GLU A 424 -4.84 -21.48 12.76
N GLY A 425 -3.52 -21.29 12.74
CA GLY A 425 -2.61 -21.78 11.71
C GLY A 425 -2.45 -20.83 10.51
N PHE A 426 -1.52 -21.17 9.62
CA PHE A 426 -1.08 -20.28 8.53
C PHE A 426 -2.20 -19.82 7.58
N GLN A 427 -3.21 -20.66 7.33
CA GLN A 427 -4.31 -20.36 6.40
C GLN A 427 -5.26 -19.27 6.93
N ALA A 428 -5.28 -19.04 8.25
CA ALA A 428 -6.11 -18.00 8.86
C ALA A 428 -5.54 -16.58 8.67
N ILE A 429 -4.30 -16.46 8.16
CA ILE A 429 -3.61 -15.18 8.04
C ILE A 429 -4.12 -14.41 6.81
N PRO A 430 -4.68 -13.20 6.98
CA PRO A 430 -5.09 -12.37 5.86
C PRO A 430 -3.92 -11.93 4.99
N ALA A 431 -4.19 -11.68 3.70
CA ALA A 431 -3.15 -11.30 2.73
C ALA A 431 -2.43 -9.99 3.11
N GLU A 432 -3.10 -9.03 3.74
CA GLU A 432 -2.47 -7.79 4.23
C GLU A 432 -1.44 -8.04 5.33
N TRP A 433 -1.63 -9.06 6.16
CA TRP A 433 -0.69 -9.42 7.23
C TRP A 433 0.59 -10.00 6.64
N LEU A 434 0.45 -10.98 5.75
CA LEU A 434 1.57 -11.59 5.03
C LEU A 434 2.38 -10.56 4.23
N ASN A 435 1.70 -9.62 3.57
CA ASN A 435 2.34 -8.69 2.64
C ASN A 435 2.78 -7.36 3.27
N THR A 436 2.26 -7.01 4.45
CA THR A 436 2.47 -5.69 5.06
C THR A 436 2.78 -5.78 6.55
N TYR A 437 1.82 -6.19 7.38
CA TYR A 437 1.88 -5.93 8.83
C TYR A 437 2.94 -6.73 9.58
N PHE A 438 3.20 -7.99 9.21
CA PHE A 438 4.26 -8.79 9.82
C PHE A 438 5.63 -8.13 9.75
N ARG A 439 5.87 -7.27 8.76
CA ARG A 439 7.15 -6.59 8.57
C ARG A 439 7.47 -5.64 9.73
N TRP A 440 6.47 -5.08 10.42
CA TRP A 440 6.70 -4.22 11.59
C TRP A 440 7.24 -5.01 12.78
N TRP A 441 6.97 -6.31 12.82
CA TRP A 441 7.47 -7.26 13.82
C TRP A 441 8.79 -7.92 13.41
N GLY A 442 9.44 -7.43 12.35
CA GLY A 442 10.68 -8.05 11.86
C GLY A 442 10.46 -9.35 11.09
N VAL A 443 9.22 -9.67 10.73
CA VAL A 443 8.81 -10.94 10.12
C VAL A 443 8.55 -10.76 8.62
N TYR A 444 9.09 -11.66 7.80
CA TYR A 444 8.84 -11.72 6.35
C TYR A 444 8.42 -13.13 5.96
N THR A 445 7.48 -13.25 5.04
CA THR A 445 7.25 -14.51 4.32
C THR A 445 8.54 -14.95 3.60
N GLN A 446 8.86 -16.23 3.69
CA GLN A 446 10.03 -16.83 3.06
C GLN A 446 9.71 -17.34 1.64
N GLY A 447 10.73 -17.39 0.76
CA GLY A 447 10.64 -17.99 -0.58
C GLY A 447 10.81 -19.51 -0.62
N ASP A 448 10.50 -20.09 -1.77
CA ASP A 448 10.53 -21.54 -2.05
C ASP A 448 11.89 -22.10 -2.50
N GLY A 449 12.94 -21.29 -2.57
CA GLY A 449 14.25 -21.70 -3.09
C GLY A 449 14.47 -21.37 -4.57
N ILE A 450 13.43 -21.00 -5.32
CA ILE A 450 13.52 -20.70 -6.77
C ILE A 450 13.71 -19.19 -6.99
N GLY A 451 13.14 -18.37 -6.11
CA GLY A 451 13.22 -16.91 -6.18
C GLY A 451 12.31 -16.32 -7.26
N ALA A 452 12.68 -15.15 -7.78
CA ALA A 452 11.82 -14.31 -8.62
C ALA A 452 11.34 -15.00 -9.91
N VAL A 453 12.10 -15.98 -10.42
CA VAL A 453 11.76 -16.73 -11.65
C VAL A 453 10.66 -17.77 -11.43
N GLY A 454 10.43 -18.20 -10.19
CA GLY A 454 9.43 -19.23 -9.86
C GLY A 454 8.02 -18.68 -9.61
N GLY A 455 7.86 -17.36 -9.53
CA GLY A 455 6.60 -16.70 -9.16
C GLY A 455 6.05 -15.76 -10.22
N LYS A 456 5.34 -14.69 -9.80
CA LYS A 456 4.66 -13.74 -10.69
C LYS A 456 5.11 -12.32 -10.37
N GLY A 457 5.26 -11.47 -11.40
CA GLY A 457 5.56 -10.04 -11.23
C GLY A 457 6.94 -9.74 -10.62
N GLY A 458 7.93 -10.63 -10.82
CA GLY A 458 9.28 -10.48 -10.28
C GLY A 458 9.43 -10.85 -8.80
N GLU A 459 8.43 -11.55 -8.23
CA GLU A 459 8.47 -12.07 -6.86
C GLU A 459 8.16 -13.58 -6.88
N GLY A 460 9.02 -14.36 -6.22
CA GLY A 460 8.91 -15.80 -6.06
C GLY A 460 7.77 -16.25 -5.15
N LYS A 461 7.46 -17.55 -5.18
CA LYS A 461 6.38 -18.11 -4.35
C LYS A 461 6.77 -18.08 -2.88
N ALA A 462 5.81 -17.73 -2.03
CA ALA A 462 5.98 -17.83 -0.59
C ALA A 462 5.67 -19.25 -0.11
N VAL A 463 6.46 -19.75 0.83
CA VAL A 463 6.16 -20.99 1.58
C VAL A 463 5.49 -20.64 2.92
N PRO A 464 4.81 -21.58 3.60
CA PRO A 464 4.20 -21.36 4.92
C PRO A 464 5.24 -21.29 6.05
N HIS A 465 6.30 -20.51 5.84
CA HIS A 465 7.36 -20.25 6.79
C HIS A 465 7.76 -18.77 6.71
N PHE A 466 8.39 -18.31 7.76
CA PHE A 466 8.83 -16.93 7.93
C PHE A 466 10.33 -16.85 8.16
N MET A 467 10.89 -15.73 7.71
CA MET A 467 12.12 -15.18 8.24
C MET A 467 11.79 -14.25 9.41
N VAL A 468 12.54 -14.35 10.50
CA VAL A 468 12.47 -13.44 11.65
C VAL A 468 13.81 -12.73 11.80
N ARG A 469 13.79 -11.40 11.81
CA ARG A 469 14.99 -10.58 12.02
C ARG A 469 15.03 -9.97 13.42
N ILE A 470 16.05 -10.34 14.17
CA ILE A 470 16.28 -9.89 15.55
C ILE A 470 16.99 -8.54 15.51
N ARG A 471 16.44 -7.54 16.20
CA ARG A 471 17.02 -6.19 16.30
C ARG A 471 18.11 -6.19 17.35
N ILE A 472 19.31 -5.74 16.97
CA ILE A 472 20.48 -5.68 17.87
C ILE A 472 21.13 -4.30 17.72
N PRO A 473 20.65 -3.27 18.42
CA PRO A 473 21.16 -1.92 18.28
C PRO A 473 22.66 -1.86 18.58
N ASN A 474 23.41 -1.14 17.73
CA ASN A 474 24.88 -1.08 17.76
C ASN A 474 25.60 -2.44 17.61
N GLY A 475 24.87 -3.52 17.33
CA GLY A 475 25.41 -4.88 17.27
C GLY A 475 25.74 -5.50 18.62
N PHE A 476 25.32 -4.90 19.74
CA PHE A 476 25.68 -5.34 21.09
C PHE A 476 24.83 -6.53 21.56
N LEU A 477 25.50 -7.62 21.94
CA LEU A 477 24.90 -8.82 22.51
C LEU A 477 25.60 -9.21 23.81
N ALA A 478 24.87 -9.92 24.68
CA ALA A 478 25.43 -10.71 25.77
C ALA A 478 25.42 -12.21 25.42
N SER A 479 26.29 -12.98 26.07
CA SER A 479 26.44 -14.42 25.89
C SER A 479 25.13 -15.19 26.08
N HIS A 480 24.37 -14.87 27.13
CA HIS A 480 23.06 -15.46 27.38
C HIS A 480 22.03 -15.15 26.27
N GLN A 481 22.10 -13.96 25.66
CA GLN A 481 21.25 -13.61 24.53
C GLN A 481 21.62 -14.45 23.30
N LEU A 482 22.92 -14.62 23.02
CA LEU A 482 23.37 -15.45 21.91
C LEU A 482 23.00 -16.93 22.11
N ARG A 483 23.07 -17.45 23.35
CA ARG A 483 22.56 -18.79 23.68
C ARG A 483 21.06 -18.91 23.43
N THR A 484 20.27 -17.90 23.83
CA THR A 484 18.83 -17.87 23.55
C THR A 484 18.57 -17.92 22.04
N ILE A 485 19.33 -17.18 21.23
CA ILE A 485 19.22 -17.23 19.77
C ILE A 485 19.61 -18.61 19.23
N ALA A 486 20.63 -19.26 19.80
CA ALA A 486 21.03 -20.61 19.44
C ALA A 486 19.90 -21.63 19.70
N ASP A 487 19.26 -21.55 20.86
CA ASP A 487 18.15 -22.43 21.23
C ASP A 487 16.95 -22.22 20.29
N LEU A 488 16.60 -20.97 19.98
CA LEU A 488 15.54 -20.65 19.03
C LEU A 488 15.88 -21.12 17.60
N ALA A 489 17.15 -20.99 17.19
CA ALA A 489 17.59 -21.44 15.88
C ALA A 489 17.51 -22.96 15.75
N GLU A 490 17.92 -23.69 16.78
CA GLU A 490 17.84 -25.16 16.83
C GLU A 490 16.39 -25.64 16.85
N LYS A 491 15.55 -25.06 17.72
CA LYS A 491 14.17 -25.51 17.93
C LYS A 491 13.23 -25.12 16.79
N HIS A 492 13.34 -23.90 16.25
CA HIS A 492 12.34 -23.34 15.34
C HIS A 492 12.89 -22.90 13.97
N ALA A 493 14.21 -22.93 13.76
CA ALA A 493 14.83 -22.36 12.55
C ALA A 493 15.73 -23.33 11.76
N ARG A 494 15.61 -24.64 12.03
CA ARG A 494 16.41 -25.71 11.39
C ARG A 494 17.92 -25.52 11.53
N GLY A 495 18.36 -24.98 12.66
CA GLY A 495 19.76 -24.99 13.06
C GLY A 495 20.67 -24.01 12.29
N ILE A 496 20.14 -22.93 11.72
CA ILE A 496 20.95 -21.88 11.11
C ILE A 496 20.50 -20.48 11.56
N ALA A 497 21.48 -19.58 11.70
CA ALA A 497 21.26 -18.16 11.94
C ALA A 497 22.27 -17.32 11.15
N ASP A 498 21.81 -16.23 10.52
CA ASP A 498 22.65 -15.41 9.65
C ASP A 498 22.84 -13.98 10.21
N ILE A 499 24.09 -13.60 10.50
CA ILE A 499 24.50 -12.22 10.76
C ILE A 499 24.31 -11.38 9.49
N THR A 500 23.75 -10.20 9.68
CA THR A 500 23.38 -9.30 8.58
C THR A 500 24.32 -8.12 8.47
N VAL A 501 24.36 -7.50 7.29
CA VAL A 501 25.11 -6.24 7.04
C VAL A 501 24.58 -5.01 7.80
N ARG A 502 23.70 -5.21 8.79
CA ARG A 502 23.17 -4.19 9.69
C ARG A 502 23.22 -4.65 11.14
N GLN A 503 24.18 -5.52 11.47
CA GLN A 503 24.43 -6.00 12.83
C GLN A 503 23.24 -6.75 13.47
N ASN A 504 22.27 -7.21 12.68
CA ASN A 504 21.19 -8.08 13.15
C ASN A 504 21.55 -9.55 12.97
N ILE A 505 20.73 -10.44 13.54
CA ILE A 505 20.70 -11.87 13.23
C ILE A 505 19.33 -12.24 12.61
N GLN A 506 19.32 -13.12 11.62
CA GLN A 506 18.12 -13.66 10.97
C GLN A 506 17.95 -15.15 11.23
N LEU A 507 16.71 -15.54 11.54
CA LEU A 507 16.23 -16.91 11.59
C LEU A 507 15.32 -17.18 10.38
N HIS A 508 15.36 -18.39 9.85
CA HIS A 508 14.56 -18.85 8.71
C HIS A 508 13.71 -20.06 9.12
N TRP A 509 12.80 -20.53 8.27
CA TRP A 509 11.96 -21.72 8.56
C TRP A 509 11.00 -21.61 9.76
N VAL A 510 10.77 -20.42 10.29
CA VAL A 510 9.88 -20.23 11.44
C VAL A 510 8.43 -20.42 10.99
N ARG A 511 7.64 -21.21 11.72
CA ARG A 511 6.20 -21.36 11.44
C ARG A 511 5.39 -20.33 12.24
N ILE A 512 4.12 -20.12 11.88
CA ILE A 512 3.29 -19.14 12.59
C ILE A 512 3.05 -19.56 14.05
N GLU A 513 2.93 -20.87 14.29
CA GLU A 513 2.67 -21.48 15.60
C GLU A 513 3.82 -21.21 16.59
N ASP A 514 5.05 -21.13 16.06
CA ASP A 514 6.27 -20.90 16.84
C ASP A 514 6.53 -19.41 17.12
N LEU A 515 5.88 -18.52 16.37
CA LEU A 515 6.22 -17.10 16.37
C LEU A 515 5.99 -16.41 17.74
N PRO A 516 4.88 -16.66 18.48
CA PRO A 516 4.70 -16.08 19.80
C PRO A 516 5.80 -16.48 20.79
N GLU A 517 6.24 -17.75 20.79
CA GLU A 517 7.31 -18.23 21.67
C GLU A 517 8.64 -17.54 21.37
N ILE A 518 8.99 -17.41 20.08
CA ILE A 518 10.20 -16.71 19.64
C ILE A 518 10.17 -15.26 20.11
N LEU A 519 9.07 -14.54 19.88
CA LEU A 519 8.95 -13.13 20.25
C LEU A 519 9.04 -12.93 21.77
N GLN A 520 8.40 -13.80 22.55
CA GLN A 520 8.45 -13.75 24.02
C GLN A 520 9.82 -14.12 24.56
N SER A 521 10.50 -15.12 23.99
CA SER A 521 11.83 -15.54 24.41
C SER A 521 12.87 -14.46 24.15
N LEU A 522 12.80 -13.81 23.00
CA LEU A 522 13.62 -12.63 22.70
C LEU A 522 13.35 -11.51 23.71
N TRP A 523 12.08 -11.19 23.97
CA TRP A 523 11.72 -10.14 24.92
C TRP A 523 12.24 -10.41 26.33
N ARG A 524 12.11 -11.65 26.82
CA ARG A 524 12.59 -12.07 28.15
C ARG A 524 14.10 -11.95 28.31
N CYS A 525 14.88 -12.14 27.24
CA CYS A 525 16.34 -11.95 27.28
C CYS A 525 16.78 -10.52 26.92
N GLY A 526 15.84 -9.57 26.80
CA GLY A 526 16.14 -8.16 26.51
C GLY A 526 16.37 -7.83 25.03
N LEU A 527 15.98 -8.73 24.12
CA LEU A 527 15.98 -8.51 22.67
C LEU A 527 14.55 -8.33 22.14
N ASN A 528 14.41 -7.89 20.89
CA ASN A 528 13.14 -7.92 20.17
C ASN A 528 13.38 -7.93 18.66
N SER A 529 12.31 -8.12 17.87
CA SER A 529 12.36 -8.06 16.41
C SER A 529 11.62 -6.85 15.83
N MET A 530 11.02 -6.01 16.69
CA MET A 530 10.22 -4.87 16.27
C MET A 530 11.06 -3.87 15.46
N GLY A 531 10.49 -3.37 14.37
CA GLY A 531 11.12 -2.39 13.48
C GLY A 531 12.34 -2.90 12.70
N SER A 532 12.71 -4.18 12.81
CA SER A 532 13.79 -4.78 12.01
C SER A 532 13.48 -4.79 10.51
N CYS A 533 12.19 -4.74 10.17
CA CYS A 533 11.61 -4.77 8.83
C CYS A 533 10.55 -3.66 8.69
N GLY A 534 9.79 -3.61 7.59
CA GLY A 534 8.70 -2.63 7.41
C GLY A 534 9.14 -1.25 6.91
N ASP A 535 8.18 -0.33 6.87
CA ASP A 535 8.34 1.09 6.50
C ASP A 535 8.50 1.94 7.78
N VAL A 536 9.56 1.61 8.53
CA VAL A 536 9.96 2.18 9.82
C VAL A 536 11.49 2.21 9.92
N THR A 537 11.99 2.79 11.02
CA THR A 537 13.42 2.82 11.38
C THR A 537 13.97 1.43 11.63
N ARG A 538 14.88 1.00 10.76
CA ARG A 538 15.62 -0.26 10.88
C ARG A 538 16.60 -0.22 12.05
N ASN A 539 17.32 -1.32 12.27
CA ASN A 539 18.38 -1.35 13.27
C ASN A 539 19.34 -0.17 13.06
N ILE A 540 19.54 0.62 14.11
CA ILE A 540 20.47 1.74 14.12
C ILE A 540 21.85 1.15 14.39
N THR A 541 22.74 1.38 13.45
CA THR A 541 24.09 0.81 13.47
C THR A 541 25.08 1.81 14.03
N GLY A 542 26.17 1.32 14.60
CA GLY A 542 27.31 2.12 15.03
C GLY A 542 28.53 1.22 15.17
N CYS A 543 29.59 1.73 15.79
CA CYS A 543 30.81 0.94 15.96
C CYS A 543 30.53 -0.26 16.89
N PRO A 544 30.81 -1.51 16.47
CA PRO A 544 30.71 -2.67 17.35
C PRO A 544 31.66 -2.60 18.57
N LEU A 545 32.70 -1.77 18.51
CA LEU A 545 33.68 -1.55 19.59
C LEU A 545 33.50 -0.21 20.30
N ALA A 546 32.37 0.48 20.06
CA ALA A 546 32.07 1.71 20.78
C ALA A 546 32.20 1.50 22.30
N GLY A 547 32.91 2.40 22.97
CA GLY A 547 33.18 2.32 24.39
C GLY A 547 34.43 1.54 24.77
N VAL A 548 35.14 0.90 23.83
CA VAL A 548 36.37 0.14 24.12
C VAL A 548 37.46 0.24 23.06
N ASP A 549 37.12 0.68 21.85
CA ASP A 549 38.07 0.94 20.76
C ASP A 549 39.19 1.89 21.23
N GLY A 550 40.44 1.57 20.92
CA GLY A 550 41.60 2.40 21.27
C GLY A 550 41.61 3.74 20.53
N ASP A 551 41.04 3.75 19.33
CA ASP A 551 41.10 4.89 18.41
C ASP A 551 39.76 5.63 18.28
N GLU A 552 38.73 5.31 19.09
CA GLU A 552 37.47 6.06 19.02
C GLU A 552 37.63 7.50 19.49
N LEU A 553 36.97 8.44 18.79
CA LEU A 553 36.89 9.83 19.25
C LEU A 553 35.94 9.97 20.43
N VAL A 554 34.87 9.18 20.44
CA VAL A 554 33.85 9.13 21.50
C VAL A 554 33.06 7.83 21.42
N ASP A 555 32.60 7.31 22.55
CA ASP A 555 31.62 6.22 22.58
C ASP A 555 30.23 6.74 22.16
N ALA A 556 29.85 6.54 20.90
CA ALA A 556 28.55 6.94 20.38
C ALA A 556 27.41 5.95 20.68
N SER A 557 27.68 4.82 21.36
CA SER A 557 26.66 3.79 21.62
C SER A 557 25.47 4.30 22.46
N PRO A 558 25.63 5.23 23.44
CA PRO A 558 24.49 5.79 24.17
C PRO A 558 23.50 6.52 23.24
N LEU A 559 24.00 7.21 22.20
CA LEU A 559 23.17 7.89 21.20
C LEU A 559 22.42 6.89 20.32
N VAL A 560 23.07 5.80 19.91
CA VAL A 560 22.42 4.71 19.15
C VAL A 560 21.27 4.09 19.95
N GLN A 561 21.47 3.85 21.24
CA GLN A 561 20.45 3.30 22.13
C GLN A 561 19.30 4.29 22.36
N ALA A 562 19.61 5.57 22.61
CA ALA A 562 18.61 6.61 22.80
C ALA A 562 17.78 6.85 21.53
N ALA A 563 18.41 6.95 20.36
CA ALA A 563 17.72 7.08 19.07
C ALA A 563 16.86 5.85 18.76
N THR A 564 17.32 4.65 19.15
CA THR A 564 16.50 3.43 19.02
C THR A 564 15.24 3.50 19.88
N ARG A 565 15.36 3.88 21.16
CA ARG A 565 14.19 4.05 22.04
C ARG A 565 13.24 5.15 21.57
N MET A 566 13.79 6.23 21.01
CA MET A 566 13.01 7.36 20.50
C MET A 566 12.13 6.99 19.30
N LEU A 567 12.62 6.14 18.40
CA LEU A 567 11.96 5.85 17.11
C LEU A 567 11.25 4.50 17.05
N ASN A 568 11.78 3.47 17.71
CA ASN A 568 11.25 2.11 17.62
C ASN A 568 10.17 1.86 18.68
N GLY A 569 9.00 1.37 18.28
CA GLY A 569 7.85 1.21 19.18
C GLY A 569 7.14 2.53 19.48
N ASN A 570 7.51 3.64 18.84
CA ASN A 570 6.86 4.93 18.96
C ASN A 570 5.80 5.12 17.86
N ALA A 571 4.55 5.36 18.26
CA ALA A 571 3.41 5.57 17.35
C ALA A 571 3.57 6.76 16.39
N ASP A 572 4.46 7.71 16.67
CA ASP A 572 4.73 8.81 15.74
C ASP A 572 5.57 8.37 14.52
N PHE A 573 6.25 7.22 14.62
CA PHE A 573 7.24 6.75 13.64
C PHE A 573 6.96 5.35 13.08
N TYR A 574 5.79 4.75 13.37
CA TYR A 574 5.41 3.47 12.74
C TYR A 574 5.05 3.62 11.25
N ASN A 575 4.68 4.82 10.78
CA ASN A 575 4.24 5.05 9.41
C ASN A 575 5.18 5.99 8.65
N LEU A 576 6.37 5.51 8.27
CA LEU A 576 7.28 6.24 7.38
C LEU A 576 6.98 5.91 5.90
N PRO A 577 7.40 6.74 4.92
CA PRO A 577 7.19 6.43 3.50
C PRO A 577 7.81 5.09 3.07
N ARG A 578 8.98 4.75 3.64
CA ARG A 578 9.71 3.51 3.35
C ARG A 578 10.67 3.15 4.49
N LYS A 579 11.39 2.03 4.35
CA LYS A 579 12.49 1.64 5.26
C LYS A 579 13.47 2.80 5.48
N TYR A 580 13.84 3.04 6.74
CA TYR A 580 14.68 4.15 7.16
C TYR A 580 15.90 3.65 7.94
N LYS A 581 17.11 4.05 7.56
CA LYS A 581 18.37 3.51 8.06
C LYS A 581 19.23 4.62 8.63
N ILE A 582 19.72 4.42 9.85
CA ILE A 582 20.55 5.37 10.58
C ILE A 582 21.86 4.68 10.97
N SER A 583 22.95 5.43 10.89
CA SER A 583 24.25 5.08 11.45
C SER A 583 24.75 6.24 12.32
N ILE A 584 25.19 5.96 13.55
CA ILE A 584 25.85 6.93 14.43
C ILE A 584 27.13 6.26 14.94
N THR A 585 28.29 6.86 14.67
CA THR A 585 29.57 6.25 15.04
C THR A 585 30.57 7.29 15.52
N GLY A 586 31.33 6.94 16.57
CA GLY A 586 32.51 7.68 17.00
C GLY A 586 33.84 7.01 16.64
N CYS A 587 33.79 5.88 15.92
CA CYS A 587 34.96 5.18 15.44
C CYS A 587 35.53 5.88 14.21
N GLN A 588 36.85 6.11 14.19
CA GLN A 588 37.54 6.75 13.07
C GLN A 588 37.53 5.91 11.79
N ALA A 589 37.41 4.58 11.91
CA ALA A 589 37.33 3.69 10.75
C ALA A 589 35.99 3.76 10.00
N TRP A 590 34.95 4.42 10.55
CA TRP A 590 33.59 4.47 9.96
C TRP A 590 33.05 3.08 9.57
N CYS A 591 33.32 2.08 10.40
CA CYS A 591 33.00 0.66 10.17
C CYS A 591 31.49 0.36 9.99
N SER A 592 30.62 1.31 10.34
CA SER A 592 29.16 1.22 10.14
C SER A 592 28.67 1.79 8.80
N TYR A 593 29.59 2.26 7.95
CA TYR A 593 29.34 2.80 6.60
C TYR A 593 28.27 3.92 6.57
N PRO A 594 28.51 5.05 7.27
CA PRO A 594 27.59 6.19 7.32
C PRO A 594 27.15 6.68 5.93
N GLU A 595 27.98 6.52 4.91
CA GLU A 595 27.79 7.00 3.54
C GLU A 595 26.60 6.35 2.82
N ILE A 596 26.07 5.22 3.30
CA ILE A 596 25.00 4.47 2.64
C ILE A 596 23.69 4.40 3.44
N ASN A 597 23.57 5.22 4.49
CA ASN A 597 22.40 5.31 5.37
C ASN A 597 21.56 6.55 5.06
N ASP A 598 20.26 6.51 5.40
CA ASP A 598 19.38 7.68 5.26
C ASP A 598 19.86 8.82 6.18
N ILE A 599 20.39 8.49 7.36
CA ILE A 599 21.23 9.37 8.20
C ILE A 599 22.56 8.66 8.49
N GLY A 600 23.68 9.34 8.26
CA GLY A 600 25.01 8.92 8.70
C GLY A 600 25.69 10.01 9.52
N MET A 601 25.99 9.72 10.80
CA MET A 601 26.69 10.63 11.70
C MET A 601 28.04 10.07 12.09
N THR A 602 29.08 10.88 11.97
CA THR A 602 30.47 10.53 12.26
C THR A 602 31.06 11.53 13.25
N ALA A 603 31.61 11.03 14.35
CA ALA A 603 32.25 11.92 15.32
C ALA A 603 33.42 12.66 14.68
N ILE A 604 33.60 13.90 15.12
CA ILE A 604 34.61 14.82 14.61
C ILE A 604 35.02 15.77 15.73
N ARG A 605 36.31 16.09 15.80
CA ARG A 605 36.83 17.06 16.74
C ARG A 605 36.84 18.44 16.10
N HIS A 606 36.20 19.40 16.73
CA HIS A 606 36.25 20.79 16.31
C HIS A 606 37.70 21.30 16.44
N PRO A 607 38.32 21.84 15.38
CA PRO A 607 39.74 22.18 15.39
C PRO A 607 40.07 23.32 16.36
N GLU A 608 39.16 24.29 16.52
CA GLU A 608 39.39 25.45 17.39
C GLU A 608 39.01 25.20 18.86
N THR A 609 37.84 24.63 19.15
CA THR A 609 37.36 24.42 20.53
C THR A 609 37.82 23.10 21.15
N GLY A 610 38.26 22.14 20.34
CA GLY A 610 38.60 20.78 20.78
C GLY A 610 37.40 19.90 21.13
N GLU A 611 36.17 20.42 21.04
CA GLU A 611 34.93 19.68 21.32
C GLU A 611 34.76 18.51 20.34
N VAL A 612 34.28 17.37 20.84
CA VAL A 612 33.87 16.24 19.98
C VAL A 612 32.36 16.34 19.71
N GLY A 613 32.02 16.66 18.47
CA GLY A 613 30.66 16.65 17.94
C GLY A 613 30.52 15.67 16.78
N PHE A 614 29.57 15.91 15.89
CA PHE A 614 29.27 15.04 14.75
C PHE A 614 29.12 15.80 13.44
N SER A 615 29.72 15.26 12.38
CA SER A 615 29.37 15.56 10.99
C SER A 615 28.15 14.72 10.58
N VAL A 616 27.21 15.31 9.84
CA VAL A 616 25.97 14.66 9.43
C VAL A 616 25.84 14.55 7.90
N ARG A 617 25.42 13.37 7.44
CA ARG A 617 25.10 13.08 6.04
C ARG A 617 23.70 12.53 5.93
N VAL A 618 23.01 12.84 4.83
CA VAL A 618 21.62 12.46 4.60
C VAL A 618 21.38 11.87 3.21
N GLY A 619 20.36 11.02 3.10
CA GLY A 619 19.88 10.53 1.81
C GLY A 619 20.75 9.44 1.17
N GLY A 620 21.48 8.62 1.94
CA GLY A 620 22.20 7.47 1.41
C GLY A 620 21.32 6.26 1.10
N GLY A 621 21.72 5.46 0.11
CA GLY A 621 21.13 4.14 -0.12
C GLY A 621 21.46 3.50 -1.45
N LEU A 622 21.78 2.21 -1.40
CA LEU A 622 22.23 1.39 -2.53
C LEU A 622 21.08 1.01 -3.49
N SER A 623 20.43 -0.15 -3.34
CA SER A 623 19.32 -0.59 -4.24
C SER A 623 19.68 -0.48 -5.73
N THR A 624 18.69 -0.33 -6.61
CA THR A 624 18.85 -0.27 -8.07
C THR A 624 19.62 0.95 -8.54
N GLU A 625 19.34 2.11 -7.93
CA GLU A 625 19.94 3.40 -8.24
C GLU A 625 20.74 3.93 -7.02
N PRO A 626 22.01 3.56 -6.86
CA PRO A 626 22.81 3.91 -5.68
C PRO A 626 23.06 5.41 -5.54
N HIS A 627 22.91 5.92 -4.32
CA HIS A 627 23.22 7.29 -3.92
C HIS A 627 24.02 7.26 -2.62
N LEU A 628 25.18 7.91 -2.61
CA LEU A 628 25.96 8.14 -1.40
C LEU A 628 25.34 9.32 -0.64
N ALA A 629 25.32 9.26 0.67
CA ALA A 629 24.71 10.29 1.51
C ALA A 629 25.43 11.64 1.33
N VAL A 630 24.65 12.70 1.21
CA VAL A 630 25.12 14.06 1.03
C VAL A 630 25.46 14.65 2.39
N ARG A 631 26.67 15.17 2.54
CA ARG A 631 27.12 15.86 3.75
C ARG A 631 26.45 17.24 3.84
N LEU A 632 25.95 17.57 5.02
CA LEU A 632 25.44 18.92 5.33
C LEU A 632 26.57 19.81 5.84
N ASP A 633 26.41 21.13 5.71
CA ASP A 633 27.33 22.11 6.27
C ASP A 633 26.99 22.36 7.76
N ALA A 634 27.05 21.28 8.54
CA ALA A 634 26.66 21.27 9.94
C ALA A 634 27.65 20.48 10.81
N PHE A 635 28.10 21.13 11.90
CA PHE A 635 28.65 20.51 13.09
C PHE A 635 27.53 20.35 14.12
N VAL A 636 27.27 19.11 14.54
CA VAL A 636 26.19 18.77 15.47
C VAL A 636 26.81 18.46 16.83
N HIS A 637 26.50 19.28 17.82
CA HIS A 637 26.91 19.04 19.20
C HIS A 637 26.29 17.75 19.75
N TRP A 638 26.93 17.14 20.74
CA TRP A 638 26.47 15.89 21.35
C TRP A 638 24.99 15.92 21.77
N ASN A 639 24.57 17.01 22.43
CA ASN A 639 23.20 17.22 22.90
C ASN A 639 22.19 17.50 21.76
N GLN A 640 22.65 17.89 20.57
CA GLN A 640 21.82 18.16 19.40
C GLN A 640 21.58 16.92 18.54
N VAL A 641 22.33 15.83 18.72
CA VAL A 641 22.21 14.61 17.89
C VAL A 641 20.79 14.06 17.85
N LEU A 642 20.12 13.91 19.00
CA LEU A 642 18.75 13.38 19.05
C LEU A 642 17.72 14.34 18.42
N PRO A 643 17.73 15.65 18.73
CA PRO A 643 16.93 16.64 17.99
C PRO A 643 17.11 16.56 16.47
N VAL A 644 18.36 16.49 15.99
CA VAL A 644 18.67 16.37 14.55
C VAL A 644 18.12 15.07 13.97
N VAL A 645 18.38 13.92 14.61
CA VAL A 645 17.84 12.62 14.15
C VAL A 645 16.31 12.65 14.10
N ARG A 646 15.65 13.24 15.10
CA ARG A 646 14.19 13.38 15.13
C ARG A 646 13.70 14.29 14.00
N GLY A 647 14.28 15.47 13.84
CA GLY A 647 13.88 16.44 12.79
C GLY A 647 14.02 15.86 11.39
N ILE A 648 15.09 15.14 11.11
CA ILE A 648 15.27 14.44 9.82
C ILE A 648 14.24 13.30 9.66
N SER A 649 13.93 12.56 10.74
CA SER A 649 12.92 11.50 10.72
C SER A 649 11.52 12.04 10.45
N GLU A 650 11.17 13.18 11.03
CA GLU A 650 9.89 13.89 10.81
C GLU A 650 9.82 14.48 9.40
N LEU A 651 10.90 15.08 8.90
CA LEU A 651 11.00 15.53 7.50
C LEU A 651 10.73 14.36 6.54
N PHE A 652 11.33 13.18 6.79
CA PHE A 652 11.06 12.00 6.00
C PHE A 652 9.60 11.54 6.13
N ARG A 653 9.05 11.48 7.36
CA ARG A 653 7.67 11.10 7.64
C ARG A 653 6.68 12.00 6.89
N ASP A 654 6.89 13.30 6.91
CA ASP A 654 5.94 14.32 6.42
C ASP A 654 6.08 14.58 4.91
N SER A 655 7.02 13.93 4.23
CA SER A 655 7.25 14.13 2.80
C SER A 655 6.18 13.43 1.96
N ALA A 656 5.18 14.19 1.52
CA ALA A 656 4.09 13.70 0.67
C ALA A 656 4.59 13.10 -0.67
N VAL A 657 5.56 13.77 -1.32
CA VAL A 657 6.11 13.34 -2.62
C VAL A 657 6.73 11.94 -2.57
N LEU A 658 7.31 11.55 -1.42
CA LEU A 658 7.89 10.21 -1.23
C LEU A 658 6.82 9.13 -1.02
N ARG A 659 5.55 9.49 -0.82
CA ARG A 659 4.44 8.55 -0.64
C ARG A 659 3.66 8.28 -1.94
N GLU A 660 3.99 8.98 -3.02
CA GLU A 660 3.32 8.84 -4.33
C GLU A 660 3.76 7.59 -5.10
N ASN A 661 5.06 7.26 -5.03
CA ASN A 661 5.64 6.12 -5.74
C ASN A 661 6.52 5.26 -4.83
N ARG A 662 6.09 4.01 -4.59
CA ARG A 662 6.76 3.07 -3.68
C ARG A 662 8.20 2.73 -4.07
N GLU A 663 8.55 2.81 -5.36
CA GLU A 663 9.92 2.58 -5.85
C GLU A 663 10.82 3.81 -5.63
N LYS A 664 10.22 5.01 -5.54
CA LYS A 664 10.88 6.30 -5.30
C LYS A 664 10.62 6.88 -3.90
N ALA A 665 10.33 6.02 -2.92
CA ALA A 665 9.88 6.42 -1.57
C ALA A 665 10.99 6.54 -0.50
N ARG A 666 12.26 6.36 -0.85
CA ARG A 666 13.40 6.49 0.09
C ARG A 666 13.87 7.93 0.16
N LEU A 667 14.45 8.34 1.30
CA LEU A 667 14.92 9.72 1.53
C LEU A 667 15.85 10.23 0.40
N LYS A 668 16.71 9.36 -0.14
CA LYS A 668 17.59 9.68 -1.27
C LYS A 668 16.88 10.28 -2.50
N PHE A 669 15.60 9.97 -2.71
CA PHE A 669 14.86 10.46 -3.87
C PHE A 669 14.48 11.94 -3.76
N LEU A 670 14.55 12.53 -2.56
CA LEU A 670 14.50 13.99 -2.45
C LEU A 670 15.62 14.64 -3.28
N PHE A 671 16.83 14.08 -3.22
CA PHE A 671 17.98 14.54 -4.00
C PHE A 671 17.90 14.08 -5.46
N LEU A 672 17.64 12.78 -5.70
CA LEU A 672 17.66 12.21 -7.06
C LEU A 672 16.51 12.68 -7.97
N ALA A 673 15.34 13.03 -7.41
CA ALA A 673 14.13 13.23 -8.20
C ALA A 673 13.34 14.49 -7.86
N HIS A 674 13.60 15.14 -6.73
CA HIS A 674 12.80 16.30 -6.27
C HIS A 674 13.65 17.56 -6.03
N GLY A 675 14.87 17.61 -6.56
CA GLY A 675 15.70 18.81 -6.59
C GLY A 675 16.14 19.32 -5.21
N TRP A 676 16.29 18.43 -4.23
CA TRP A 676 16.87 18.82 -2.94
C TRP A 676 18.38 18.93 -3.03
N THR A 677 18.93 19.94 -2.35
CA THR A 677 20.37 20.17 -2.17
C THR A 677 20.73 20.03 -0.69
N ALA A 678 22.02 19.95 -0.37
CA ALA A 678 22.49 19.95 1.03
C ALA A 678 21.96 21.16 1.80
N GLN A 679 22.12 22.36 1.21
CA GLN A 679 21.66 23.62 1.77
C GLN A 679 20.16 23.62 2.05
N ARG A 680 19.33 23.32 1.04
CA ARG A 680 17.87 23.28 1.19
C ARG A 680 17.44 22.28 2.28
N PHE A 681 18.13 21.16 2.36
CA PHE A 681 17.85 20.14 3.37
C PHE A 681 18.16 20.65 4.78
N GLN A 682 19.31 21.32 4.95
CA GLN A 682 19.73 21.91 6.22
C GLN A 682 18.77 23.03 6.66
N GLU A 683 18.39 23.94 5.77
CA GLU A 683 17.42 25.01 6.07
C GLU A 683 16.09 24.45 6.59
N GLU A 684 15.55 23.43 5.92
CA GLU A 684 14.29 22.79 6.35
C GLU A 684 14.46 22.00 7.66
N LEU A 685 15.64 21.42 7.90
CA LEU A 685 15.95 20.76 9.16
C LEU A 685 16.03 21.76 10.32
N GLU A 686 16.78 22.85 10.16
CA GLU A 686 16.94 23.92 11.17
C GLU A 686 15.60 24.56 11.52
N ARG A 687 14.76 24.82 10.50
CA ARG A 687 13.38 25.30 10.69
C ARG A 687 12.55 24.36 11.57
N ARG A 688 12.74 23.04 11.45
CA ARG A 688 12.01 22.04 12.23
C ARG A 688 12.52 21.88 13.65
N ILE A 689 13.85 21.84 13.83
CA ILE A 689 14.45 21.67 15.15
C ILE A 689 14.45 22.97 15.97
N GLY A 690 14.24 24.12 15.33
CA GLY A 690 14.07 25.42 15.99
C GLY A 690 15.39 26.09 16.40
N PHE A 691 16.51 25.64 15.86
CA PHE A 691 17.83 26.24 16.08
C PHE A 691 18.74 26.03 14.86
N HIS A 692 19.73 26.91 14.70
CA HIS A 692 20.76 26.80 13.68
C HIS A 692 21.88 25.86 14.13
N LEU A 693 22.42 25.11 13.18
CA LEU A 693 23.59 24.26 13.42
C LEU A 693 24.86 25.06 13.13
N ASP A 694 25.92 24.78 13.89
CA ASP A 694 27.22 25.39 13.63
C ASP A 694 27.75 24.92 12.26
N PRO A 695 28.55 25.71 11.53
CA PRO A 695 29.11 25.30 10.24
C PRO A 695 29.94 24.00 10.33
N ALA A 696 30.00 23.24 9.23
CA ALA A 696 30.81 22.02 9.24
C ALA A 696 32.30 22.30 9.37
N VAL A 697 33.00 21.46 10.13
CA VAL A 697 34.47 21.50 10.27
C VAL A 697 35.17 20.46 9.40
N HIS A 698 36.48 20.56 9.21
CA HIS A 698 37.22 19.63 8.37
C HIS A 698 37.17 18.19 8.92
N GLU A 699 36.74 17.24 8.09
CA GLU A 699 36.70 15.81 8.41
C GLU A 699 37.70 15.04 7.54
N ASP A 700 38.34 14.02 8.11
CA ASP A 700 39.23 13.11 7.37
C ASP A 700 38.58 11.73 7.23
N PRO A 701 38.03 11.39 6.05
CA PRO A 701 37.44 10.08 5.83
C PRO A 701 38.51 8.96 5.88
N PRO A 702 38.20 7.79 6.44
CA PRO A 702 39.17 6.71 6.58
C PRO A 702 39.60 6.13 5.22
N ASP A 703 40.84 5.64 5.16
CA ASP A 703 41.44 5.04 3.96
C ASP A 703 41.34 3.50 3.92
N ASP A 704 41.16 2.84 5.08
CA ASP A 704 41.13 1.38 5.17
C ASP A 704 40.06 0.75 4.26
N VAL A 705 40.44 -0.34 3.61
CA VAL A 705 39.60 -1.12 2.70
C VAL A 705 38.51 -1.84 3.49
N TYR A 706 38.84 -2.63 4.52
CA TYR A 706 37.87 -3.51 5.18
C TYR A 706 36.99 -2.78 6.20
N ARG A 707 37.58 -2.09 7.18
CA ARG A 707 36.87 -1.40 8.27
C ARG A 707 35.96 -2.35 9.06
N ASP A 708 36.46 -3.53 9.41
CA ASP A 708 35.66 -4.65 9.96
C ASP A 708 36.04 -5.07 11.39
N HIS A 709 37.15 -4.56 11.93
CA HIS A 709 37.72 -4.88 13.23
C HIS A 709 38.09 -6.36 13.45
N VAL A 710 38.27 -7.13 12.37
CA VAL A 710 38.70 -8.53 12.43
C VAL A 710 40.17 -8.64 12.85
N GLY A 711 40.50 -9.65 13.66
CA GLY A 711 41.83 -9.87 14.25
C GLY A 711 41.89 -9.56 15.74
N ILE A 712 43.09 -9.63 16.32
CA ILE A 712 43.33 -9.28 17.73
C ILE A 712 43.92 -7.88 17.79
N HIS A 713 43.19 -6.92 18.35
CA HIS A 713 43.64 -5.54 18.48
C HIS A 713 43.47 -5.05 19.90
N ASP A 714 44.39 -4.19 20.34
CA ASP A 714 44.37 -3.66 21.69
C ASP A 714 43.19 -2.69 21.87
N GLN A 715 42.64 -2.70 23.09
CA GLN A 715 41.58 -1.78 23.49
C GLN A 715 42.17 -0.60 24.26
N LYS A 716 41.37 0.43 24.53
CA LYS A 716 41.81 1.58 25.33
C LYS A 716 42.18 1.21 26.77
N GLN A 717 41.64 0.11 27.30
CA GLN A 717 42.03 -0.42 28.60
C GLN A 717 43.37 -1.16 28.49
N ALA A 718 44.37 -0.71 29.25
CA ALA A 718 45.69 -1.34 29.25
C ALA A 718 45.60 -2.84 29.60
N GLY A 719 46.25 -3.67 28.78
CA GLY A 719 46.28 -5.13 28.93
C GLY A 719 45.05 -5.88 28.40
N TYR A 720 44.08 -5.17 27.82
CA TYR A 720 42.90 -5.76 27.18
C TYR A 720 42.93 -5.58 25.66
N CYS A 721 42.32 -6.52 24.96
CA CYS A 721 42.16 -6.53 23.51
C CYS A 721 40.76 -7.06 23.15
N HIS A 722 40.29 -6.75 21.95
CA HIS A 722 39.17 -7.48 21.34
C HIS A 722 39.69 -8.51 20.35
N VAL A 723 38.87 -9.55 20.16
CA VAL A 723 39.12 -10.59 19.15
C VAL A 723 37.97 -10.58 18.15
N GLY A 724 38.26 -10.24 16.91
CA GLY A 724 37.31 -10.24 15.80
C GLY A 724 37.43 -11.46 14.92
N LEU A 725 36.31 -12.17 14.72
CA LEU A 725 36.25 -13.42 13.97
C LEU A 725 35.51 -13.21 12.64
N PRO A 726 36.14 -13.49 11.48
CA PRO A 726 35.47 -13.42 10.20
C PRO A 726 34.49 -14.59 10.04
N VAL A 727 33.21 -14.29 9.88
CA VAL A 727 32.17 -15.31 9.69
C VAL A 727 31.76 -15.29 8.22
N LEU A 728 32.21 -16.29 7.46
CA LEU A 728 31.95 -16.36 6.02
C LEU A 728 30.44 -16.33 5.75
N ARG A 729 30.00 -15.25 5.09
CA ARG A 729 28.58 -14.96 4.76
C ARG A 729 27.69 -14.76 6.00
N GLY A 730 28.26 -14.57 7.18
CA GLY A 730 27.55 -14.40 8.43
C GLY A 730 26.80 -15.62 8.95
N ARG A 731 26.96 -16.81 8.36
CA ARG A 731 26.17 -18.00 8.76
C ARG A 731 26.79 -18.70 9.97
N LEU A 732 25.97 -18.93 10.99
CA LEU A 732 26.35 -19.63 12.22
C LEU A 732 25.39 -20.81 12.50
N THR A 733 25.93 -21.85 13.13
CA THR A 733 25.14 -22.96 13.71
C THR A 733 24.87 -22.71 15.21
N PRO A 734 23.87 -23.39 15.83
CA PRO A 734 23.66 -23.36 17.28
C PRO A 734 24.90 -23.72 18.08
N ALA A 735 25.63 -24.76 17.67
CA ALA A 735 26.87 -25.16 18.34
C ALA A 735 27.94 -24.06 18.31
N GLN A 736 28.11 -23.39 17.16
CA GLN A 736 29.02 -22.25 17.03
C GLN A 736 28.58 -21.07 17.90
N MET A 737 27.29 -20.75 17.94
CA MET A 737 26.75 -19.68 18.78
C MET A 737 26.98 -19.95 20.28
N ARG A 738 26.80 -21.19 20.73
CA ARG A 738 27.10 -21.59 22.12
C ARG A 738 28.59 -21.54 22.42
N ALA A 739 29.44 -22.02 21.52
CA ALA A 739 30.89 -21.94 21.67
C ALA A 739 31.37 -20.48 21.75
N LEU A 740 30.83 -19.59 20.90
CA LEU A 740 31.08 -18.14 20.95
C LEU A 740 30.69 -17.56 22.31
N ALA A 741 29.52 -17.92 22.84
CA ALA A 741 29.08 -17.49 24.16
C ALA A 741 30.01 -18.02 25.28
N ASP A 742 30.41 -19.30 25.23
CA ASP A 742 31.31 -19.92 26.20
C ASP A 742 32.67 -19.23 26.24
N VAL A 743 33.27 -18.94 25.09
CA VAL A 743 34.57 -18.25 25.06
C VAL A 743 34.45 -16.79 25.48
N ALA A 744 33.33 -16.12 25.19
CA ALA A 744 33.07 -14.76 25.64
C ALA A 744 32.95 -14.69 27.18
N ASP A 745 32.26 -15.66 27.80
CA ASP A 745 32.15 -15.79 29.26
C ASP A 745 33.51 -16.12 29.89
N ARG A 746 34.27 -17.04 29.28
CA ARG A 746 35.53 -17.56 29.85
C ARG A 746 36.71 -16.60 29.74
N TYR A 747 36.84 -15.92 28.61
CA TYR A 747 38.04 -15.14 28.28
C TYR A 747 37.80 -13.64 28.24
N GLY A 748 36.54 -13.22 28.09
CA GLY A 748 36.13 -11.81 28.04
C GLY A 748 35.21 -11.43 29.19
N SER A 749 34.18 -10.65 28.86
CA SER A 749 33.18 -10.13 29.81
C SER A 749 31.78 -10.71 29.60
N GLY A 750 31.64 -11.75 28.77
CA GLY A 750 30.35 -12.25 28.29
C GLY A 750 29.70 -11.39 27.20
N GLU A 751 30.33 -10.30 26.78
CA GLU A 751 29.85 -9.48 25.66
C GLU A 751 30.25 -10.03 24.29
N LEU A 752 29.39 -9.87 23.29
CA LEU A 752 29.67 -10.13 21.87
C LEU A 752 29.15 -8.97 21.01
N ARG A 753 29.76 -8.77 19.83
CA ARG A 753 29.50 -7.62 18.96
C ARG A 753 29.38 -8.04 17.50
N THR A 754 28.25 -7.82 16.86
CA THR A 754 28.08 -8.14 15.42
C THR A 754 28.42 -6.93 14.54
N THR A 755 28.92 -7.19 13.32
CA THR A 755 29.46 -6.13 12.44
C THR A 755 28.67 -5.96 11.13
N SER A 756 28.87 -4.83 10.46
CA SER A 756 28.29 -4.55 9.13
C SER A 756 28.89 -5.40 8.01
N MET A 757 30.03 -6.05 8.26
CA MET A 757 30.64 -7.04 7.36
C MET A 757 30.26 -8.49 7.71
N GLN A 758 29.18 -8.68 8.47
CA GLN A 758 28.65 -10.00 8.86
C GLN A 758 29.56 -10.80 9.80
N ASN A 759 30.46 -10.14 10.53
CA ASN A 759 31.40 -10.77 11.46
C ASN A 759 30.92 -10.65 12.92
N ILE A 760 31.64 -11.30 13.83
CA ILE A 760 31.39 -11.21 15.28
C ILE A 760 32.70 -10.93 16.03
N LEU A 761 32.65 -10.06 17.05
CA LEU A 761 33.78 -9.69 17.89
C LEU A 761 33.49 -10.03 19.36
N ILE A 762 34.55 -10.30 20.11
CA ILE A 762 34.54 -10.53 21.56
C ILE A 762 35.46 -9.46 22.20
N PRO A 763 34.92 -8.44 22.87
CA PRO A 763 35.70 -7.42 23.54
C PRO A 763 36.14 -7.87 24.94
N ASN A 764 37.00 -7.05 25.56
CA ASN A 764 37.42 -7.16 26.96
C ASN A 764 38.15 -8.47 27.27
N VAL A 765 38.91 -8.98 26.30
CA VAL A 765 39.76 -10.17 26.46
C VAL A 765 41.11 -9.72 26.99
N ARG A 766 41.64 -10.39 28.03
CA ARG A 766 43.02 -10.11 28.45
C ARG A 766 43.99 -10.48 27.32
N ARG A 767 44.92 -9.57 26.99
CA ARG A 767 45.86 -9.74 25.87
C ARG A 767 46.60 -11.08 25.91
N GLU A 768 47.09 -11.45 27.10
CA GLU A 768 47.77 -12.72 27.36
C GLU A 768 46.92 -13.98 27.08
N ARG A 769 45.58 -13.84 27.10
CA ARG A 769 44.62 -14.93 26.87
C ARG A 769 44.03 -14.95 25.46
N ALA A 770 44.28 -13.92 24.64
CA ALA A 770 43.69 -13.81 23.30
C ALA A 770 44.00 -15.01 22.40
N GLN A 771 45.24 -15.52 22.47
CA GLN A 771 45.64 -16.71 21.72
C GLN A 771 45.00 -18.00 22.24
N ALA A 772 44.73 -18.09 23.55
CA ALA A 772 44.00 -19.22 24.11
C ALA A 772 42.53 -19.22 23.69
N LEU A 773 41.91 -18.02 23.60
CA LEU A 773 40.59 -17.85 23.03
C LEU A 773 40.55 -18.30 21.57
N ALA A 774 41.52 -17.85 20.75
CA ALA A 774 41.61 -18.21 19.33
C ALA A 774 41.65 -19.74 19.13
N ARG A 775 42.52 -20.44 19.84
CA ARG A 775 42.56 -21.92 19.81
C ARG A 775 41.26 -22.56 20.30
N GLY A 776 40.61 -21.96 21.30
CA GLY A 776 39.35 -22.47 21.83
C GLY A 776 38.20 -22.42 20.82
N ILE A 777 38.14 -21.37 19.99
CA ILE A 777 37.05 -21.20 19.02
C ILE A 777 37.29 -21.99 17.71
N GLU A 778 38.54 -22.29 17.37
CA GLU A 778 38.89 -23.14 16.22
C GLU A 778 38.28 -24.54 16.32
N VAL A 779 38.13 -25.08 17.54
CA VAL A 779 37.45 -26.37 17.79
C VAL A 779 35.99 -26.33 17.34
N ALA A 780 35.35 -25.16 17.35
CA ALA A 780 33.99 -24.95 16.84
C ALA A 780 33.94 -24.65 15.33
N GLY A 781 35.07 -24.74 14.62
CA GLY A 781 35.15 -24.48 13.18
C GLY A 781 35.09 -23.00 12.80
N LEU A 782 35.32 -22.09 13.74
CA LEU A 782 35.47 -20.66 13.47
C LEU A 782 36.95 -20.30 13.52
N ARG A 783 37.43 -19.53 12.55
CA ARG A 783 38.85 -19.19 12.40
C ARG A 783 39.08 -17.74 12.83
N LEU A 784 40.25 -17.46 13.41
CA LEU A 784 40.69 -16.09 13.65
C LEU A 784 41.28 -15.46 12.38
N GLU A 785 42.14 -16.21 11.70
CA GLU A 785 42.76 -15.81 10.44
C GLU A 785 41.99 -16.42 9.27
N GLY A 786 41.56 -15.55 8.34
CA GLY A 786 40.96 -15.95 7.07
C GLY A 786 41.76 -15.32 5.94
N SER A 787 41.77 -15.98 4.77
CA SER A 787 42.31 -15.38 3.55
C SER A 787 41.61 -14.04 3.26
N PRO A 788 42.21 -13.16 2.44
CA PRO A 788 41.51 -11.96 1.98
C PRO A 788 40.16 -12.26 1.32
N PHE A 789 40.01 -13.41 0.65
CA PHE A 789 38.73 -13.84 0.08
C PHE A 789 37.72 -14.19 1.16
N TRP A 790 38.12 -14.94 2.20
CA TRP A 790 37.25 -15.30 3.32
C TRP A 790 36.78 -14.07 4.10
N ARG A 791 37.70 -13.16 4.42
CA ARG A 791 37.43 -11.94 5.18
C ARG A 791 36.64 -10.90 4.38
N GLY A 792 36.97 -10.73 3.10
CA GLY A 792 36.40 -9.72 2.23
C GLY A 792 35.07 -10.08 1.58
N THR A 793 34.58 -11.32 1.73
CA THR A 793 33.37 -11.80 1.05
C THR A 793 32.10 -11.63 1.88
N ILE A 794 31.13 -10.91 1.32
CA ILE A 794 29.78 -10.73 1.87
C ILE A 794 28.76 -11.34 0.94
N ALA A 795 27.73 -11.97 1.50
CA ALA A 795 26.61 -12.49 0.73
C ALA A 795 25.26 -12.15 1.34
N CYS A 796 24.33 -11.75 0.46
CA CYS A 796 22.92 -11.66 0.83
C CYS A 796 22.30 -13.06 1.02
N THR A 797 21.00 -13.12 1.27
CA THR A 797 20.27 -14.38 1.45
C THR A 797 20.15 -15.21 0.16
N GLY A 798 20.02 -14.58 -1.01
CA GLY A 798 19.90 -15.31 -2.28
C GLY A 798 18.60 -16.09 -2.44
N THR A 799 18.49 -16.87 -3.52
CA THR A 799 17.28 -17.69 -3.82
C THR A 799 16.97 -18.71 -2.75
N GLU A 800 17.95 -19.12 -1.92
CA GLU A 800 17.76 -20.05 -0.80
C GLU A 800 16.51 -19.70 0.01
N PHE A 801 16.30 -18.42 0.35
CA PHE A 801 15.11 -17.97 1.08
C PHE A 801 14.45 -16.68 0.54
N CYS A 802 15.10 -15.93 -0.35
CA CYS A 802 14.59 -14.63 -0.80
C CYS A 802 13.70 -14.74 -2.04
N LYS A 803 12.45 -14.27 -1.93
CA LYS A 803 11.51 -14.21 -3.06
C LYS A 803 11.94 -13.29 -4.20
N LEU A 804 12.83 -12.33 -3.95
CA LEU A 804 13.26 -11.35 -4.95
C LEU A 804 14.59 -11.71 -5.63
N ALA A 805 15.27 -12.75 -5.15
CA ALA A 805 16.55 -13.15 -5.71
C ALA A 805 16.36 -13.85 -7.06
N LEU A 806 17.28 -13.60 -7.99
CA LEU A 806 17.40 -14.30 -9.26
C LEU A 806 18.36 -15.49 -9.13
N THR A 807 19.38 -15.37 -8.29
CA THR A 807 20.40 -16.42 -8.10
C THR A 807 20.58 -16.79 -6.63
N GLU A 808 21.15 -17.96 -6.40
CA GLU A 808 21.67 -18.35 -5.09
C GLU A 808 22.80 -17.37 -4.69
N THR A 809 23.10 -17.19 -3.41
CA THR A 809 24.28 -16.38 -3.03
C THR A 809 25.07 -16.91 -1.87
N LYS A 810 24.41 -17.54 -0.89
CA LYS A 810 25.12 -18.02 0.30
C LYS A 810 26.02 -19.17 -0.12
N ASN A 811 25.48 -20.27 -0.63
CA ASN A 811 26.30 -21.43 -0.96
C ASN A 811 27.29 -21.14 -2.10
N PHE A 812 26.89 -20.32 -3.07
CA PHE A 812 27.75 -19.79 -4.11
C PHE A 812 28.96 -19.04 -3.54
N ALA A 813 28.77 -18.11 -2.60
CA ALA A 813 29.88 -17.35 -2.02
C ALA A 813 30.85 -18.24 -1.23
N ARG A 814 30.35 -19.31 -0.59
CA ARG A 814 31.21 -20.29 0.08
C ARG A 814 32.11 -20.99 -0.94
N TRP A 815 31.50 -21.54 -1.98
CA TRP A 815 32.22 -22.22 -3.06
C TRP A 815 33.21 -21.28 -3.77
N LEU A 816 32.80 -20.05 -4.06
CA LEU A 816 33.66 -19.05 -4.71
C LEU A 816 34.93 -18.77 -3.88
N VAL A 817 34.79 -18.61 -2.56
CA VAL A 817 35.95 -18.39 -1.68
C VAL A 817 36.88 -19.61 -1.68
N GLU A 818 36.35 -20.82 -1.49
CA GLU A 818 37.13 -22.08 -1.50
C GLU A 818 37.90 -22.26 -2.83
N ASP A 819 37.26 -21.95 -3.94
CA ASP A 819 37.84 -22.07 -5.29
C ASP A 819 38.91 -20.99 -5.54
N LEU A 820 38.69 -19.74 -5.11
CA LEU A 820 39.67 -18.66 -5.24
C LEU A 820 40.91 -18.87 -4.36
N GLU A 821 40.76 -19.38 -3.13
CA GLU A 821 41.88 -19.77 -2.27
C GLU A 821 42.76 -20.85 -2.92
N THR A 822 42.14 -21.75 -3.69
CA THR A 822 42.84 -22.80 -4.44
C THR A 822 43.53 -22.25 -5.70
N ARG A 823 42.87 -21.35 -6.44
CA ARG A 823 43.39 -20.76 -7.69
C ARG A 823 44.50 -19.75 -7.47
N LEU A 824 44.41 -18.97 -6.39
CA LEU A 824 45.32 -17.88 -6.05
C LEU A 824 45.94 -18.12 -4.66
N PRO A 825 46.73 -19.20 -4.49
CA PRO A 825 47.37 -19.48 -3.22
C PRO A 825 48.33 -18.35 -2.86
N GLY A 826 48.25 -17.86 -1.62
CA GLY A 826 49.11 -16.78 -1.12
C GLY A 826 48.69 -15.37 -1.54
N PHE A 827 47.49 -15.18 -2.10
CA PHE A 827 46.95 -13.83 -2.32
C PHE A 827 46.84 -13.06 -0.99
N ASP A 828 47.54 -11.93 -0.90
CA ASP A 828 47.75 -11.16 0.34
C ASP A 828 47.16 -9.73 0.31
N GLN A 829 46.57 -9.33 -0.83
CA GLN A 829 46.00 -8.00 -1.00
C GLN A 829 44.58 -7.90 -0.42
N HIS A 830 44.19 -6.73 0.08
CA HIS A 830 42.82 -6.51 0.54
C HIS A 830 41.86 -6.38 -0.64
N VAL A 831 40.78 -7.17 -0.64
CA VAL A 831 39.76 -7.15 -1.71
C VAL A 831 38.37 -7.49 -1.15
N LYS A 832 37.39 -6.63 -1.40
CA LYS A 832 35.98 -6.89 -1.09
C LYS A 832 35.27 -7.55 -2.26
N ILE A 833 34.68 -8.72 -2.01
CA ILE A 833 33.87 -9.47 -2.98
C ILE A 833 32.43 -9.55 -2.46
N HIS A 834 31.52 -8.78 -3.03
CA HIS A 834 30.16 -8.66 -2.50
C HIS A 834 29.14 -9.31 -3.42
N VAL A 835 28.52 -10.39 -2.95
CA VAL A 835 27.58 -11.22 -3.70
C VAL A 835 26.13 -10.85 -3.39
N THR A 836 25.38 -10.40 -4.40
CA THR A 836 23.96 -10.10 -4.27
C THR A 836 23.13 -10.80 -5.33
N GLY A 837 22.06 -11.49 -4.95
CA GLY A 837 21.27 -12.28 -5.90
C GLY A 837 20.29 -11.48 -6.77
N CYS A 838 20.19 -10.15 -6.61
CA CYS A 838 19.30 -9.29 -7.39
C CYS A 838 19.75 -7.81 -7.33
N PRO A 839 19.14 -6.90 -8.12
CA PRO A 839 19.50 -5.47 -8.15
C PRO A 839 19.29 -4.69 -6.83
N ASN A 840 18.63 -5.27 -5.82
CA ASN A 840 18.36 -4.59 -4.55
C ASN A 840 19.61 -4.31 -3.70
N SER A 841 20.77 -4.89 -4.05
CA SER A 841 22.07 -4.64 -3.40
C SER A 841 22.06 -4.87 -1.88
N CYS A 842 21.38 -5.92 -1.40
CA CYS A 842 21.40 -6.28 0.03
C CYS A 842 22.78 -6.77 0.50
N GLY A 843 23.57 -7.37 -0.40
CA GLY A 843 24.97 -7.70 -0.19
C GLY A 843 25.93 -6.55 -0.48
N GLN A 844 25.42 -5.34 -0.78
CA GLN A 844 26.22 -4.12 -0.96
C GLN A 844 27.24 -4.16 -2.11
N HIS A 845 26.90 -4.77 -3.25
CA HIS A 845 27.80 -4.88 -4.42
C HIS A 845 28.27 -3.53 -4.99
N TRP A 846 27.54 -2.44 -4.73
CA TRP A 846 27.91 -1.12 -5.25
C TRP A 846 29.11 -0.47 -4.57
N ILE A 847 29.49 -0.95 -3.39
CA ILE A 847 30.58 -0.39 -2.57
C ILE A 847 31.68 -1.43 -2.32
N ALA A 848 31.83 -2.36 -3.26
CA ALA A 848 32.83 -3.41 -3.21
C ALA A 848 33.83 -3.23 -4.34
N ASP A 849 35.05 -3.69 -4.09
CA ASP A 849 36.12 -3.77 -5.09
C ASP A 849 35.63 -4.62 -6.28
N ILE A 850 35.03 -5.77 -5.98
CA ILE A 850 34.36 -6.66 -6.94
C ILE A 850 32.95 -6.95 -6.43
N GLY A 851 31.98 -6.19 -6.92
CA GLY A 851 30.56 -6.46 -6.74
C GLY A 851 30.03 -7.43 -7.78
N ILE A 852 29.26 -8.43 -7.37
CA ILE A 852 28.57 -9.35 -8.29
C ILE A 852 27.06 -9.37 -8.05
N GLU A 853 26.31 -9.09 -9.11
CA GLU A 853 24.85 -8.99 -9.13
C GLU A 853 24.23 -10.18 -9.87
N GLY A 854 23.35 -10.92 -9.22
CA GLY A 854 22.69 -12.11 -9.75
C GLY A 854 21.80 -11.79 -10.94
N LYS A 855 21.96 -12.59 -11.99
CA LYS A 855 21.24 -12.59 -13.27
C LYS A 855 20.94 -14.04 -13.69
N LYS A 856 20.26 -14.19 -14.82
CA LYS A 856 20.09 -15.49 -15.48
C LYS A 856 20.64 -15.41 -16.90
N VAL A 857 21.25 -16.49 -17.37
CA VAL A 857 21.69 -16.65 -18.77
C VAL A 857 21.24 -18.00 -19.29
N LYS A 858 21.18 -18.14 -20.61
CA LYS A 858 20.83 -19.39 -21.27
C LYS A 858 22.13 -20.08 -21.72
N VAL A 859 22.39 -21.28 -21.21
CA VAL A 859 23.51 -22.14 -21.62
C VAL A 859 22.92 -23.44 -22.13
N GLU A 860 23.26 -23.84 -23.35
CA GLU A 860 22.76 -25.08 -23.98
C GLU A 860 21.23 -25.26 -23.90
N GLY A 861 20.48 -24.18 -24.08
CA GLY A 861 19.02 -24.24 -24.02
C GLY A 861 18.42 -24.05 -22.61
N GLN A 862 19.22 -24.17 -21.55
CA GLN A 862 18.76 -24.11 -20.16
C GLN A 862 19.08 -22.77 -19.49
N MET A 863 18.14 -22.25 -18.69
CA MET A 863 18.36 -21.05 -17.90
C MET A 863 19.16 -21.39 -16.64
N VAL A 864 20.36 -20.85 -16.50
CA VAL A 864 21.26 -21.06 -15.36
C VAL A 864 21.54 -19.76 -14.62
N ASP A 865 22.02 -19.89 -13.37
CA ASP A 865 22.49 -18.74 -12.59
C ASP A 865 23.69 -18.10 -13.27
N ALA A 866 23.70 -16.76 -13.29
CA ALA A 866 24.78 -15.95 -13.80
C ALA A 866 24.99 -14.72 -12.93
N TYR A 867 26.14 -14.08 -13.07
CA TYR A 867 26.46 -12.87 -12.34
C TYR A 867 26.98 -11.78 -13.26
N TYR A 868 26.50 -10.58 -13.02
CA TYR A 868 26.94 -9.35 -13.64
C TYR A 868 27.96 -8.65 -12.74
N PHE A 869 29.05 -8.16 -13.33
CA PHE A 869 30.16 -7.56 -12.60
C PHE A 869 30.04 -6.03 -12.47
N CYS A 870 30.22 -5.55 -11.24
CA CYS A 870 30.40 -4.15 -10.89
C CYS A 870 31.76 -3.99 -10.20
N VAL A 871 32.65 -3.13 -10.71
CA VAL A 871 34.06 -3.08 -10.25
C VAL A 871 34.46 -1.68 -9.78
N GLY A 872 35.29 -1.62 -8.74
CA GLY A 872 35.93 -0.39 -8.26
C GLY A 872 35.08 0.45 -7.30
N GLY A 873 34.11 -0.16 -6.60
CA GLY A 873 33.30 0.52 -5.60
C GLY A 873 33.97 0.59 -4.23
N GLY A 874 33.61 1.60 -3.44
CA GLY A 874 34.13 1.76 -2.09
C GLY A 874 33.50 2.94 -1.35
N VAL A 875 33.86 3.08 -0.08
CA VAL A 875 33.43 4.15 0.83
C VAL A 875 34.65 4.83 1.47
N GLY A 876 34.46 5.87 2.30
CA GLY A 876 35.50 6.73 2.90
C GLY A 876 36.34 7.53 1.91
N LYS A 877 37.66 7.63 2.12
CA LYS A 877 38.55 8.58 1.42
C LYS A 877 38.46 8.52 -0.11
N HIS A 878 38.36 7.31 -0.64
CA HIS A 878 38.25 7.04 -2.07
C HIS A 878 36.85 6.55 -2.46
N GLN A 879 35.81 7.07 -1.81
CA GLN A 879 34.44 6.62 -2.07
C GLN A 879 34.05 6.78 -3.54
N ALA A 880 33.53 5.69 -4.10
CA ALA A 880 33.05 5.64 -5.47
C ALA A 880 31.99 4.55 -5.59
N LYS A 881 31.03 4.75 -6.49
CA LYS A 881 30.11 3.67 -6.87
C LYS A 881 30.84 2.71 -7.79
N ALA A 882 30.69 1.41 -7.57
CA ALA A 882 31.21 0.40 -8.49
C ALA A 882 30.65 0.63 -9.91
N ARG A 883 31.51 0.50 -10.92
CA ARG A 883 31.15 0.69 -12.33
C ARG A 883 30.54 -0.59 -12.90
N PRO A 884 29.36 -0.55 -13.53
CA PRO A 884 28.79 -1.71 -14.21
C PRO A 884 29.59 -2.00 -15.50
N ILE A 885 30.43 -3.03 -15.49
CA ILE A 885 31.48 -3.25 -16.51
C ILE A 885 30.95 -3.78 -17.86
N GLY A 886 29.66 -4.15 -17.93
CA GLY A 886 29.08 -4.75 -19.13
C GLY A 886 29.47 -6.20 -19.31
N TYR A 887 29.80 -6.91 -18.23
CA TYR A 887 30.18 -8.32 -18.27
C TYR A 887 29.26 -9.15 -17.38
N ARG A 888 28.69 -10.21 -17.95
CA ARG A 888 27.97 -11.25 -17.20
C ARG A 888 28.41 -12.62 -17.68
N ILE A 889 28.47 -13.58 -16.75
CA ILE A 889 28.88 -14.94 -17.06
C ILE A 889 28.13 -15.95 -16.19
N ALA A 890 28.05 -17.20 -16.63
CA ALA A 890 27.47 -18.29 -15.84
C ALA A 890 28.18 -18.44 -14.49
N ALA A 891 27.44 -18.80 -13.45
CA ALA A 891 27.94 -18.93 -12.08
C ALA A 891 29.21 -19.81 -11.99
N ALA A 892 29.25 -20.91 -12.76
CA ALA A 892 30.37 -21.84 -12.77
C ALA A 892 31.71 -21.23 -13.25
N GLU A 893 31.66 -20.14 -14.01
CA GLU A 893 32.84 -19.51 -14.61
C GLU A 893 33.32 -18.26 -13.87
N VAL A 894 32.54 -17.79 -12.89
CA VAL A 894 32.87 -16.58 -12.09
C VAL A 894 34.24 -16.67 -11.40
N PRO A 895 34.64 -17.78 -10.76
CA PRO A 895 35.96 -17.84 -10.12
C PRO A 895 37.10 -17.63 -11.12
N GLY A 896 37.01 -18.23 -12.32
CA GLY A 896 38.01 -18.04 -13.38
C GLY A 896 38.06 -16.60 -13.89
N ALA A 897 36.92 -15.92 -14.00
CA ALA A 897 36.89 -14.51 -14.38
C ALA A 897 37.55 -13.60 -13.32
N ILE A 898 37.27 -13.83 -12.03
CA ILE A 898 37.91 -13.10 -10.93
C ILE A 898 39.41 -13.40 -10.87
N GLU A 899 39.80 -14.67 -11.04
CA GLU A 899 41.20 -15.06 -11.08
C GLU A 899 41.99 -14.27 -12.14
N ARG A 900 41.47 -14.21 -13.37
CA ARG A 900 42.12 -13.45 -14.46
C ARG A 900 42.28 -11.98 -14.11
N LEU A 901 41.21 -11.35 -13.63
CA LEU A 901 41.24 -9.94 -13.23
C LEU A 901 42.28 -9.68 -12.13
N LEU A 902 42.34 -10.56 -11.12
CA LEU A 902 43.28 -10.41 -10.00
C LEU A 902 44.73 -10.72 -10.41
N ARG A 903 44.97 -11.66 -11.33
CA ARG A 903 46.32 -11.90 -11.88
C ARG A 903 46.82 -10.70 -12.67
N VAL A 904 45.96 -10.07 -13.47
CA VAL A 904 46.31 -8.83 -14.19
C VAL A 904 46.59 -7.70 -13.19
N TYR A 905 45.76 -7.56 -12.15
CA TYR A 905 46.01 -6.61 -11.07
C TYR A 905 47.39 -6.84 -10.44
N LEU A 906 47.72 -8.06 -10.01
CA LEU A 906 49.01 -8.34 -9.38
C LEU A 906 50.21 -8.12 -10.31
N GLY A 907 50.05 -8.39 -11.60
CA GLY A 907 51.13 -8.25 -12.59
C GLY A 907 51.37 -6.82 -13.06
N ASP A 908 50.33 -5.98 -13.08
CA ASP A 908 50.40 -4.60 -13.62
C ASP A 908 50.26 -3.52 -12.54
N ARG A 909 50.00 -3.89 -11.27
CA ARG A 909 49.89 -2.88 -10.19
C ARG A 909 51.19 -2.11 -9.99
N ARG A 910 51.05 -0.82 -9.73
CA ARG A 910 52.17 0.03 -9.27
C ARG A 910 52.48 -0.26 -7.80
N ASP A 911 53.65 0.16 -7.36
CA ASP A 911 54.03 0.02 -5.96
C ASP A 911 53.02 0.74 -5.05
N GLY A 912 52.57 0.05 -3.99
CA GLY A 912 51.51 0.52 -3.09
C GLY A 912 50.09 0.65 -3.70
N GLU A 913 49.88 0.32 -4.98
CA GLU A 913 48.58 0.46 -5.65
C GLU A 913 47.58 -0.61 -5.17
N ASN A 914 46.49 -0.15 -4.54
CA ASN A 914 45.38 -1.03 -4.18
C ASN A 914 44.46 -1.31 -5.39
N PHE A 915 43.59 -2.31 -5.25
CA PHE A 915 42.70 -2.72 -6.35
C PHE A 915 41.77 -1.59 -6.85
N ARG A 916 41.33 -0.67 -5.98
CA ARG A 916 40.47 0.45 -6.39
C ARG A 916 41.21 1.41 -7.28
N GLN A 917 42.42 1.81 -6.89
CA GLN A 917 43.29 2.67 -7.68
C GLN A 917 43.61 2.03 -9.04
N PHE A 918 43.97 0.74 -9.01
CA PHE A 918 44.15 -0.05 -10.23
C PHE A 918 42.91 -0.03 -11.10
N SER A 919 41.72 -0.26 -10.53
CA SER A 919 40.50 -0.25 -11.32
C SER A 919 40.22 1.14 -11.90
N ALA A 920 40.41 2.21 -11.12
CA ALA A 920 40.12 3.59 -11.52
C ALA A 920 40.99 4.08 -12.69
N ARG A 921 42.22 3.59 -12.83
CA ARG A 921 43.08 3.92 -13.99
C ARG A 921 42.75 3.15 -15.27
N HIS A 922 41.86 2.16 -15.20
CA HIS A 922 41.45 1.35 -16.34
C HIS A 922 40.02 1.69 -16.81
N THR A 923 39.81 1.67 -18.13
CA THR A 923 38.49 1.83 -18.73
C THR A 923 37.59 0.62 -18.45
N ASP A 924 36.28 0.78 -18.61
CA ASP A 924 35.33 -0.33 -18.45
C ASP A 924 35.60 -1.43 -19.49
N GLU A 925 36.03 -1.06 -20.70
CA GLU A 925 36.45 -1.98 -21.75
C GLU A 925 37.65 -2.83 -21.33
N ALA A 926 38.67 -2.20 -20.73
CA ALA A 926 39.87 -2.90 -20.27
C ALA A 926 39.55 -3.88 -19.15
N LEU A 927 38.81 -3.44 -18.14
CA LEU A 927 38.38 -4.32 -17.04
C LEU A 927 37.49 -5.47 -17.52
N ARG A 928 36.61 -5.22 -18.50
CA ARG A 928 35.81 -6.25 -19.15
C ARG A 928 36.69 -7.27 -19.88
N ALA A 929 37.70 -6.80 -20.60
CA ALA A 929 38.65 -7.68 -21.29
C ALA A 929 39.47 -8.52 -20.30
N PHE A 930 39.90 -7.97 -19.16
CA PHE A 930 40.60 -8.73 -18.12
C PHE A 930 39.72 -9.82 -17.52
N LEU A 931 38.45 -9.53 -17.27
CA LEU A 931 37.47 -10.52 -16.81
C LEU A 931 37.23 -11.61 -17.86
N ALA A 932 37.14 -11.26 -19.15
CA ALA A 932 36.82 -12.19 -20.23
C ALA A 932 38.03 -12.96 -20.80
N TRP A 933 39.26 -12.49 -20.56
CA TRP A 933 40.51 -12.90 -21.23
C TRP A 933 40.61 -12.50 -22.72
N GLU A 934 39.59 -11.85 -23.26
CA GLU A 934 39.53 -11.39 -24.64
C GLU A 934 38.63 -10.15 -24.73
N PRO A 935 38.77 -9.33 -25.80
CA PRO A 935 37.85 -8.22 -26.03
C PRO A 935 36.43 -8.75 -26.29
N VAL A 936 35.49 -8.47 -25.38
CA VAL A 936 34.08 -8.81 -25.54
C VAL A 936 33.20 -7.56 -25.58
N ALA A 937 32.10 -7.63 -26.34
CA ALA A 937 31.12 -6.56 -26.40
C ALA A 937 30.41 -6.38 -25.03
N PRO A 938 30.05 -5.13 -24.64
CA PRO A 938 29.33 -4.89 -23.40
C PRO A 938 27.93 -5.50 -23.46
N VAL A 939 27.53 -6.16 -22.38
CA VAL A 939 26.15 -6.59 -22.15
C VAL A 939 25.46 -5.56 -21.24
N ALA A 940 24.24 -5.17 -21.61
CA ALA A 940 23.45 -4.26 -20.78
C ALA A 940 23.23 -4.83 -19.37
N ARG A 941 23.34 -3.96 -18.36
CA ARG A 941 22.87 -4.29 -17.01
C ARG A 941 21.35 -4.25 -17.04
N ASP A 942 20.69 -5.42 -17.06
CA ASP A 942 19.22 -5.48 -17.13
C ASP A 942 18.60 -4.50 -16.12
N ALA A 943 17.82 -3.55 -16.60
CA ALA A 943 17.11 -2.60 -15.74
C ALA A 943 16.16 -3.37 -14.81
N SER A 944 15.88 -2.82 -13.62
CA SER A 944 14.69 -3.26 -12.87
C SER A 944 13.51 -3.21 -13.83
N PRO A 945 12.64 -4.25 -13.93
CA PRO A 945 11.53 -4.26 -14.86
C PRO A 945 10.54 -3.13 -14.52
N GLY A 946 10.82 -1.94 -15.05
CA GLY A 946 10.08 -0.71 -14.89
C GLY A 946 9.63 -0.27 -16.26
N ARG A 947 8.37 -0.60 -16.56
CA ARG A 947 7.51 -0.34 -17.74
C ARG A 947 8.20 -0.30 -19.13
N PRO A 948 7.68 -1.04 -20.13
CA PRO A 948 8.00 -0.73 -21.52
C PRO A 948 7.62 0.73 -21.80
N PRO A 949 8.33 1.42 -22.73
CA PRO A 949 7.89 2.72 -23.20
C PRO A 949 6.43 2.60 -23.66
N ARG A 950 5.55 3.46 -23.13
CA ARG A 950 4.35 3.82 -23.87
C ARG A 950 4.82 4.69 -25.03
N ASP A 951 4.24 4.43 -26.19
CA ASP A 951 4.49 5.08 -27.48
C ASP A 951 5.61 4.45 -28.30
N VAL A 952 5.34 3.26 -28.86
CA VAL A 952 5.68 2.92 -30.25
C VAL A 952 4.60 1.95 -30.79
N ASP A 953 3.72 2.50 -31.62
CA ASP A 953 2.87 1.94 -32.67
C ASP A 953 1.93 0.74 -32.43
N GLY A 954 0.63 1.02 -32.60
CA GLY A 954 -0.49 0.09 -32.72
C GLY A 954 -1.80 0.70 -32.29
#